data_AF-A0A414L0J9-F1
#
_entry.id   AF-A0A414L0J9-F1
#
_cell.length_a   1.000
_cell.length_b   1.000
_cell.length_c   1.000
_cell.angle_alpha   90.00
_cell.angle_beta   90.00
_cell.angle_gamma   90.00
#
_symmetry.space_group_name_H-M   'P 1'
#
loop_
_entity.id
_entity.type
_entity.pdbx_description
1 polymer ?
#
loop_
_entity_poly.entity_id
_entity_poly.type
_entity_poly.pdbx_seq_one_letter_code
_entity_poly.pdbx_strand_id
1 'polypeptide(L)'
;MNKLQFAFTIVLLFSSVCASSKTIVVDDKISTKTINNKLAALQSGDTLLFKKGYYRVNLKLTNKSGIQDTPIVIRGEDRAYTTIDGGATKPGSNLKNYGVFIENSSWITIDNLSFKNCWVDVVRVHESNYISVVNCTIEGGRRALFAQGRRSHHFLVENCYWEQGKHVWTKEGKFSWAELHHGEFKHYNGSIFQAKMIGGSFVIRDNYIKNVYNGIRLSIMGDAESDTLACTNGEIYRNTIENSADNAFEPEVYCKNLHFYHNKMINSHAFISITEVGGGPIYFYGNTGVKLPNCNDGWTIFKFIGKERRLTKPLYIFNNSWQVNSDVLGRINEQHWHNDYIHHFNNAYHLSNADTVGIYYLGKNNYFENDCANIPFSNKVARTSKYSSIVADPMFIDGAYGNFLLKESSPCKNAGIIPDDISIYYTGEKLDIGAYDDGKLVEGPVFRYVNPGIEMPDREKPRIVKHKVENNTLKLWFSYPLNEQTVNTGNFMLNDISFQHFSLQEENYLLVLTANKKLPFNNIYLSVIEKPQSIDGDDITLWASSIPTKLVSEAQKALALTKKAADYLIQNTLFEFEPKVVTFNANISRLRISEQILNHSGQITYGLINLNTKEAKETKLGFSFRGNIKLYLNGNLIYAGKSDKEQFEEYTYNRFRFSHEIKVNLYKGENRLLVKTSGESKGLEFACCALNPDQLFDNTIEIRNNIANSYANNWLVTAPFETTSVNSMDFMFEPERTIREYYVYNDQMITWQMQQPLIQQALKISSFTNNKKGFNADWHYANSNTLLGMLNLYKASNDYTYQAFVDKFNQHVFDHYHFFKKQYYSLRIMRGAYFRLFRATMLDDTGGAALPLAETALNAKPQILHREILDQVLNHILNKQSRLADGTLCRPEPVEQTIWADDMFMSVPFLLNMAKLNKDSKLYDEAAFQVLHINHYLTDPCTNLCRHGWYNQTKELAPVAWSRANGWIVWAMSETLLKLPTNHKKYKKIKDTFTKRLIDLLNYQSENGLWHQILNDPDSYLETSGSAMFGLALARAINHKWISQRYIPQLMKTWEAVSAQIDENGIIYGICQGTDMGKNADYYKNQKTLESDPRGMGAVLTFGSEMYYFFNK
;
A
#
# COMPACT_ATOMS: atom_id res chain seq x y z
N MET A 1 -54.39 37.10 -13.25
CA MET A 1 -53.87 37.03 -11.86
C MET A 1 -52.77 35.99 -11.66
N ASN A 2 -52.69 34.88 -12.40
CA ASN A 2 -51.64 33.84 -12.21
C ASN A 2 -50.27 34.06 -12.90
N LYS A 3 -49.98 35.26 -13.43
CA LYS A 3 -48.64 35.60 -13.97
C LYS A 3 -47.89 36.66 -13.15
N LEU A 4 -48.55 37.34 -12.21
CA LEU A 4 -47.91 38.28 -11.28
C LEU A 4 -47.39 37.59 -10.01
N GLN A 5 -47.96 36.43 -9.64
CA GLN A 5 -47.56 35.68 -8.44
C GLN A 5 -46.24 34.91 -8.64
N PHE A 6 -45.94 34.47 -9.87
CA PHE A 6 -44.68 33.80 -10.20
C PHE A 6 -43.48 34.78 -10.27
N ALA A 7 -43.75 36.05 -10.59
CA ALA A 7 -42.73 37.11 -10.59
C ALA A 7 -42.41 37.60 -9.17
N PHE A 8 -43.36 37.54 -8.23
CA PHE A 8 -43.12 37.93 -6.83
C PHE A 8 -42.37 36.85 -6.01
N THR A 9 -42.49 35.57 -6.35
CA THR A 9 -41.73 34.49 -5.68
C THR A 9 -40.25 34.46 -6.10
N ILE A 10 -39.91 34.89 -7.31
CA ILE A 10 -38.51 34.98 -7.78
C ILE A 10 -37.78 36.22 -7.21
N VAL A 11 -38.50 37.28 -6.85
CA VAL A 11 -37.90 38.51 -6.32
C VAL A 11 -37.75 38.48 -4.78
N LEU A 12 -38.57 37.71 -4.06
CA LEU A 12 -38.42 37.52 -2.60
C LEU A 12 -37.39 36.44 -2.20
N LEU A 13 -36.95 35.59 -3.14
CA LEU A 13 -35.80 34.69 -2.96
C LEU A 13 -34.44 35.41 -3.03
N PHE A 14 -34.41 36.71 -3.33
CA PHE A 14 -33.20 37.53 -3.41
C PHE A 14 -33.21 38.77 -2.51
N SER A 15 -34.09 38.80 -1.50
CA SER A 15 -34.09 39.84 -0.46
C SER A 15 -33.70 39.28 0.91
N SER A 16 -32.63 38.50 0.97
CA SER A 16 -31.67 38.64 2.07
C SER A 16 -30.50 39.45 1.49
N VAL A 17 -29.91 40.34 2.28
CA VAL A 17 -28.83 41.24 1.83
C VAL A 17 -27.68 40.40 1.26
N CYS A 18 -27.69 40.16 -0.06
CA CYS A 18 -26.60 39.53 -0.78
C CYS A 18 -25.45 40.54 -0.81
N ALA A 19 -24.55 40.45 0.17
CA ALA A 19 -23.20 40.93 -0.04
C ALA A 19 -22.67 40.20 -1.29
N SER A 20 -22.41 40.93 -2.37
CA SER A 20 -21.89 40.34 -3.61
C SER A 20 -20.53 39.69 -3.30
N SER A 21 -20.48 38.37 -3.24
CA SER A 21 -19.22 37.64 -3.09
C SER A 21 -18.35 37.89 -4.31
N LYS A 22 -17.20 38.54 -4.13
CA LYS A 22 -16.26 38.80 -5.23
C LYS A 22 -15.03 37.91 -5.11
N THR A 23 -14.60 37.37 -6.25
CA THR A 23 -13.28 36.75 -6.37
C THR A 23 -12.28 37.81 -6.83
N ILE A 24 -11.36 38.17 -5.94
CA ILE A 24 -10.25 39.07 -6.24
C ILE A 24 -9.05 38.23 -6.67
N VAL A 25 -8.66 38.32 -7.93
CA VAL A 25 -7.51 37.59 -8.47
C VAL A 25 -6.20 38.35 -8.22
N VAL A 26 -5.17 37.59 -7.85
CA VAL A 26 -3.79 38.06 -7.65
C VAL A 26 -2.86 37.23 -8.51
N ASP A 27 -2.04 37.90 -9.32
CA ASP A 27 -0.91 37.29 -10.04
C ASP A 27 0.42 37.63 -9.37
N ASP A 28 1.47 36.89 -9.71
CA ASP A 28 2.79 36.95 -9.08
C ASP A 28 3.61 38.20 -9.41
N LYS A 29 3.10 39.07 -10.30
CA LYS A 29 3.73 40.35 -10.66
C LYS A 29 3.25 41.51 -9.79
N ILE A 30 2.21 41.28 -8.96
CA ILE A 30 1.64 42.29 -8.09
C ILE A 30 2.51 42.49 -6.84
N SER A 31 2.75 43.75 -6.46
CA SER A 31 3.52 44.09 -5.26
C SER A 31 2.89 43.58 -3.96
N THR A 32 3.72 43.22 -2.98
CA THR A 32 3.33 42.86 -1.59
C THR A 32 2.36 43.87 -0.96
N LYS A 33 2.56 45.17 -1.20
CA LYS A 33 1.69 46.25 -0.70
C LYS A 33 0.30 46.16 -1.32
N THR A 34 0.23 45.96 -2.63
CA THR A 34 -1.04 45.82 -3.35
C THR A 34 -1.81 44.58 -2.90
N ILE A 35 -1.12 43.45 -2.66
CA ILE A 35 -1.74 42.22 -2.14
C ILE A 35 -2.38 42.47 -0.77
N ASN A 36 -1.64 43.08 0.17
CA ASN A 36 -2.16 43.37 1.51
C ASN A 36 -3.29 44.42 1.48
N ASN A 37 -3.26 45.40 0.58
CA ASN A 37 -4.39 46.33 0.39
C ASN A 37 -5.65 45.61 -0.08
N LYS A 38 -5.53 44.65 -1.02
CA LYS A 38 -6.64 43.81 -1.48
C LYS A 38 -7.18 42.94 -0.34
N LEU A 39 -6.28 42.35 0.44
CA LEU A 39 -6.62 41.54 1.62
C LEU A 39 -7.40 42.35 2.67
N ALA A 40 -6.97 43.58 2.95
CA ALA A 40 -7.66 44.50 3.87
C ALA A 40 -9.01 45.00 3.34
N ALA A 41 -9.30 44.83 2.05
CA ALA A 41 -10.56 45.22 1.43
C ALA A 41 -11.59 44.07 1.33
N LEU A 42 -11.22 42.86 1.78
CA LEU A 42 -12.12 41.71 1.79
C LEU A 42 -13.28 41.93 2.78
N GLN A 43 -14.43 41.40 2.39
CA GLN A 43 -15.68 41.31 3.14
C GLN A 43 -16.16 39.86 3.17
N SER A 44 -17.17 39.58 3.99
CA SER A 44 -17.80 38.27 4.08
C SER A 44 -18.17 37.71 2.70
N GLY A 45 -17.81 36.46 2.44
CA GLY A 45 -18.00 35.77 1.15
C GLY A 45 -16.95 36.04 0.08
N ASP A 46 -16.03 37.01 0.29
CA ASP A 46 -15.00 37.29 -0.68
C ASP A 46 -13.93 36.19 -0.74
N THR A 47 -13.39 35.99 -1.94
CA THR A 47 -12.24 35.09 -2.17
C THR A 47 -11.06 35.87 -2.72
N LEU A 48 -9.89 35.77 -2.09
CA LEU A 48 -8.60 36.19 -2.65
C LEU A 48 -7.94 34.98 -3.32
N LEU A 49 -7.93 34.96 -4.66
CA LEU A 49 -7.40 33.86 -5.46
C LEU A 49 -6.01 34.18 -5.99
N PHE A 50 -5.00 33.44 -5.53
CA PHE A 50 -3.63 33.48 -6.06
C PHE A 50 -3.52 32.56 -7.28
N LYS A 51 -3.10 33.10 -8.43
CA LYS A 51 -2.75 32.30 -9.61
C LYS A 51 -1.50 31.47 -9.38
N LYS A 52 -1.25 30.44 -10.19
CA LYS A 52 0.03 29.71 -10.17
C LYS A 52 1.20 30.69 -10.23
N GLY A 53 2.13 30.57 -9.29
CA GLY A 53 3.20 31.54 -9.11
C GLY A 53 3.86 31.44 -7.74
N TYR A 54 4.89 32.27 -7.55
CA TYR A 54 5.71 32.30 -6.35
C TYR A 54 5.67 33.70 -5.72
N TYR A 55 5.04 33.80 -4.55
CA TYR A 55 4.68 35.07 -3.93
C TYR A 55 5.52 35.31 -2.69
N ARG A 56 6.50 36.21 -2.77
CA ARG A 56 7.27 36.64 -1.61
C ARG A 56 6.50 37.70 -0.81
N VAL A 57 5.64 37.24 0.09
CA VAL A 57 4.69 38.08 0.83
C VAL A 57 4.35 37.48 2.19
N ASN A 58 4.19 38.33 3.18
CA ASN A 58 3.51 38.01 4.44
C ASN A 58 2.10 38.61 4.36
N LEU A 59 1.08 37.78 4.58
CA LEU A 59 -0.33 38.17 4.51
C LEU A 59 -0.81 38.56 5.90
N LYS A 60 -1.40 39.76 6.07
CA LYS A 60 -1.94 40.21 7.34
C LYS A 60 -3.42 40.57 7.24
N LEU A 61 -4.24 39.87 8.02
CA LEU A 61 -5.68 40.08 8.14
C LEU A 61 -6.02 40.46 9.59
N THR A 62 -6.58 41.65 9.79
CA THR A 62 -6.94 42.16 11.12
C THR A 62 -8.33 42.76 11.09
N ASN A 63 -9.18 42.44 12.07
CA ASN A 63 -10.56 42.94 12.18
C ASN A 63 -11.41 42.61 10.94
N LYS A 64 -11.33 41.36 10.46
CA LYS A 64 -12.08 40.90 9.29
C LYS A 64 -12.78 39.60 9.60
N SER A 65 -14.08 39.57 9.35
CA SER A 65 -14.86 38.37 9.58
C SER A 65 -15.74 38.04 8.39
N GLY A 66 -15.74 36.76 8.01
CA GLY A 66 -16.84 36.19 7.27
C GLY A 66 -17.99 35.84 8.20
N ILE A 67 -18.97 35.11 7.65
CA ILE A 67 -19.99 34.42 8.43
C ILE A 67 -20.01 32.94 8.02
N GLN A 68 -20.78 32.15 8.75
CA GLN A 68 -20.82 30.70 8.63
C GLN A 68 -20.94 30.15 7.20
N ASP A 69 -21.82 30.73 6.39
CA ASP A 69 -22.07 30.25 5.02
C ASP A 69 -21.19 30.93 3.98
N THR A 70 -20.63 32.08 4.32
CA THR A 70 -19.84 32.91 3.41
C THR A 70 -18.56 33.33 4.13
N PRO A 71 -17.63 32.38 4.40
CA PRO A 71 -16.34 32.72 4.98
C PRO A 71 -15.53 33.60 4.01
N ILE A 72 -14.55 34.32 4.55
CA ILE A 72 -13.51 34.93 3.72
C ILE A 72 -12.53 33.83 3.33
N VAL A 73 -12.25 33.66 2.03
CA VAL A 73 -11.37 32.60 1.52
C VAL A 73 -10.09 33.20 0.96
N ILE A 74 -8.94 32.73 1.41
CA ILE A 74 -7.61 33.01 0.86
C ILE A 74 -7.13 31.72 0.23
N ARG A 75 -7.05 31.65 -1.10
CA ARG A 75 -6.75 30.39 -1.78
C ARG A 75 -5.80 30.46 -2.95
N GLY A 76 -5.10 29.37 -3.19
CA GLY A 76 -4.38 29.16 -4.43
C GLY A 76 -5.26 28.55 -5.51
N GLU A 77 -4.89 28.82 -6.77
CA GLU A 77 -5.42 28.14 -7.94
C GLU A 77 -5.02 26.66 -7.93
N ASP A 78 -3.80 26.36 -7.51
CA ASP A 78 -3.23 25.02 -7.51
C ASP A 78 -2.15 24.92 -6.42
N ARG A 79 -2.39 24.13 -5.36
CA ARG A 79 -1.44 24.02 -4.23
C ARG A 79 -0.04 23.60 -4.66
N ALA A 80 0.12 22.82 -5.73
CA ALA A 80 1.43 22.37 -6.18
C ALA A 80 2.27 23.49 -6.81
N TYR A 81 1.63 24.54 -7.31
CA TYR A 81 2.29 25.62 -8.06
C TYR A 81 1.98 27.03 -7.54
N THR A 82 1.28 27.16 -6.41
CA THR A 82 0.92 28.45 -5.82
C THR A 82 1.57 28.58 -4.44
N THR A 83 2.75 29.21 -4.39
CA THR A 83 3.58 29.24 -3.18
C THR A 83 3.62 30.62 -2.54
N ILE A 84 3.30 30.70 -1.25
CA ILE A 84 3.61 31.85 -0.38
C ILE A 84 5.00 31.62 0.24
N ASP A 85 5.92 32.55 -0.02
CA ASP A 85 7.29 32.54 0.49
C ASP A 85 7.48 33.61 1.57
N GLY A 86 7.71 33.15 2.81
CA GLY A 86 8.02 34.02 3.97
C GLY A 86 9.39 34.71 3.89
N GLY A 87 10.23 34.36 2.91
CA GLY A 87 11.43 35.09 2.51
C GLY A 87 12.68 34.86 3.36
N ALA A 88 12.63 34.01 4.40
CA ALA A 88 13.80 33.64 5.20
C ALA A 88 14.36 32.29 4.77
N THR A 89 15.57 32.27 4.22
CA THR A 89 16.20 31.03 3.73
C THR A 89 16.91 30.24 4.82
N LYS A 90 16.94 30.76 6.06
CA LYS A 90 17.53 30.09 7.22
C LYS A 90 16.50 29.94 8.34
N PRO A 91 16.48 28.80 9.03
CA PRO A 91 15.62 28.60 10.19
C PRO A 91 15.96 29.52 11.37
N GLY A 92 14.94 30.02 12.08
CA GLY A 92 15.06 30.45 13.48
C GLY A 92 15.56 31.88 13.77
N SER A 93 14.62 32.74 14.21
CA SER A 93 14.74 33.65 15.39
C SER A 93 13.78 34.85 15.29
N ASN A 94 13.42 35.27 14.08
CA ASN A 94 12.56 36.44 13.90
C ASN A 94 11.08 36.09 14.07
N LEU A 95 10.49 36.43 15.22
CA LEU A 95 9.06 36.24 15.51
C LEU A 95 8.09 36.92 14.53
N LYS A 96 8.57 37.76 13.61
CA LYS A 96 7.78 38.37 12.54
C LYS A 96 7.75 37.56 11.25
N ASN A 97 8.47 36.45 11.15
CA ASN A 97 8.48 35.61 9.96
C ASN A 97 7.30 34.62 9.98
N TYR A 98 6.20 35.04 9.33
CA TYR A 98 5.00 34.22 9.17
C TYR A 98 4.50 34.18 7.72
N GLY A 99 3.72 33.17 7.34
CA GLY A 99 3.02 33.17 6.06
C GLY A 99 1.78 34.08 6.11
N VAL A 100 0.86 33.75 7.02
CA VAL A 100 -0.40 34.47 7.25
C VAL A 100 -0.52 34.84 8.73
N PHE A 101 -0.90 36.08 9.03
CA PHE A 101 -1.25 36.54 10.37
C PHE A 101 -2.71 36.99 10.40
N ILE A 102 -3.50 36.38 11.28
CA ILE A 102 -4.93 36.63 11.47
C ILE A 102 -5.16 37.14 12.89
N GLU A 103 -5.85 38.27 13.04
CA GLU A 103 -6.09 38.91 14.33
C GLU A 103 -7.51 39.47 14.44
N ASN A 104 -8.19 39.25 15.57
CA ASN A 104 -9.56 39.72 15.83
C ASN A 104 -10.52 39.44 14.67
N SER A 105 -10.51 38.21 14.15
CA SER A 105 -11.16 37.83 12.90
C SER A 105 -11.92 36.52 13.06
N SER A 106 -12.95 36.31 12.24
CA SER A 106 -13.76 35.09 12.30
C SER A 106 -14.07 34.52 10.92
N TRP A 107 -14.31 33.21 10.80
CA TRP A 107 -14.76 32.58 9.55
C TRP A 107 -13.81 32.83 8.37
N ILE A 108 -12.55 32.44 8.55
CA ILE A 108 -11.49 32.58 7.54
C ILE A 108 -11.03 31.20 7.09
N THR A 109 -10.95 30.99 5.77
CA THR A 109 -10.42 29.75 5.19
C THR A 109 -9.16 30.04 4.38
N ILE A 110 -8.07 29.35 4.70
CA ILE A 110 -6.83 29.27 3.92
C ILE A 110 -6.86 27.93 3.18
N ASP A 111 -6.89 27.96 1.84
CA ASP A 111 -7.14 26.77 1.02
C ASP A 111 -6.16 26.64 -0.15
N ASN A 112 -5.72 25.42 -0.45
CA ASN A 112 -5.03 25.08 -1.70
C ASN A 112 -3.76 25.93 -1.97
N LEU A 113 -2.96 26.19 -0.94
CA LEU A 113 -1.71 26.95 -1.01
C LEU A 113 -0.50 26.10 -0.59
N SER A 114 0.66 26.42 -1.17
CA SER A 114 1.96 25.98 -0.66
C SER A 114 2.61 27.08 0.17
N PHE A 115 3.32 26.69 1.24
CA PHE A 115 4.09 27.61 2.08
C PHE A 115 5.55 27.16 2.16
N LYS A 116 6.46 28.12 1.98
CA LYS A 116 7.91 27.92 2.13
C LYS A 116 8.53 29.06 2.90
N ASN A 117 9.62 28.78 3.60
CA ASN A 117 10.43 29.80 4.31
C ASN A 117 9.64 30.67 5.32
N CYS A 118 8.50 30.15 5.81
CA CYS A 118 7.67 30.74 6.85
C CYS A 118 8.10 30.17 8.22
N TRP A 119 9.31 30.52 8.67
CA TRP A 119 10.04 29.76 9.68
C TRP A 119 9.48 29.84 11.10
N VAL A 120 8.79 30.90 11.51
CA VAL A 120 8.17 30.91 12.85
C VAL A 120 6.79 30.30 12.79
N ASP A 121 5.83 30.94 12.12
CA ASP A 121 4.46 30.44 12.03
C ASP A 121 3.98 30.52 10.60
N VAL A 122 3.58 29.40 10.01
CA VAL A 122 3.01 29.43 8.66
C VAL A 122 1.69 30.20 8.70
N VAL A 123 0.83 29.85 9.65
CA VAL A 123 -0.39 30.60 10.01
C VAL A 123 -0.33 30.96 11.48
N ARG A 124 -0.34 32.25 11.80
CA ARG A 124 -0.46 32.76 13.17
C ARG A 124 -1.84 33.37 13.37
N VAL A 125 -2.50 33.01 14.47
CA VAL A 125 -3.84 33.44 14.82
C VAL A 125 -3.87 34.04 16.22
N HIS A 126 -4.51 35.20 16.38
CA HIS A 126 -4.66 35.90 17.66
C HIS A 126 -6.09 36.38 17.89
N GLU A 127 -6.70 36.06 19.03
CA GLU A 127 -8.07 36.46 19.43
C GLU A 127 -9.11 36.27 18.30
N SER A 128 -9.10 35.12 17.61
CA SER A 128 -9.85 34.88 16.37
C SER A 128 -10.42 33.46 16.31
N ASN A 129 -11.58 33.27 15.69
CA ASN A 129 -12.30 32.00 15.72
C ASN A 129 -12.81 31.51 14.36
N TYR A 130 -13.18 30.22 14.25
CA TYR A 130 -13.60 29.59 13.00
C TYR A 130 -12.56 29.79 11.88
N ILE A 131 -11.32 29.38 12.15
CA ILE A 131 -10.20 29.49 11.21
C ILE A 131 -9.87 28.10 10.65
N SER A 132 -9.87 28.00 9.32
CA SER A 132 -9.62 26.74 8.61
C SER A 132 -8.35 26.84 7.78
N VAL A 133 -7.45 25.86 7.91
CA VAL A 133 -6.29 25.63 7.03
C VAL A 133 -6.48 24.29 6.36
N VAL A 134 -6.79 24.31 5.07
CA VAL A 134 -7.22 23.12 4.33
C VAL A 134 -6.45 22.95 3.04
N ASN A 135 -6.19 21.70 2.65
CA ASN A 135 -5.53 21.35 1.38
C ASN A 135 -4.17 22.04 1.15
N CYS A 136 -3.44 22.38 2.22
CA CYS A 136 -2.18 23.13 2.11
C CYS A 136 -0.95 22.21 2.12
N THR A 137 0.12 22.64 1.46
CA THR A 137 1.44 21.99 1.51
C THR A 137 2.44 22.91 2.21
N ILE A 138 3.14 22.40 3.21
CA ILE A 138 3.99 23.21 4.08
C ILE A 138 5.37 22.57 4.15
N GLU A 139 6.39 23.35 3.77
CA GLU A 139 7.80 22.96 3.88
C GLU A 139 8.52 23.88 4.88
N GLY A 140 9.11 23.27 5.90
CA GLY A 140 9.74 23.99 7.00
C GLY A 140 8.74 24.56 8.00
N GLY A 141 9.13 25.65 8.68
CA GLY A 141 8.30 26.29 9.72
C GLY A 141 8.40 25.62 11.08
N ARG A 142 8.41 26.42 12.16
CA ARG A 142 8.32 25.90 13.52
C ARG A 142 6.93 25.32 13.78
N ARG A 143 5.88 26.05 13.37
CA ARG A 143 4.47 25.68 13.56
C ARG A 143 3.69 25.93 12.28
N ALA A 144 2.86 24.98 11.87
CA ALA A 144 1.98 25.20 10.72
C ALA A 144 0.81 26.13 11.09
N LEU A 145 0.14 25.88 12.21
CA LEU A 145 -0.85 26.79 12.79
C LEU A 145 -0.52 27.06 14.25
N PHE A 146 -0.29 28.33 14.60
CA PHE A 146 -0.16 28.79 15.97
C PHE A 146 -1.32 29.70 16.36
N ALA A 147 -2.15 29.26 17.31
CA ALA A 147 -3.30 30.02 17.82
C ALA A 147 -3.04 30.58 19.23
N GLN A 148 -3.47 31.82 19.47
CA GLN A 148 -3.29 32.48 20.76
C GLN A 148 -4.49 33.36 21.17
N GLY A 149 -4.78 33.46 22.46
CA GLY A 149 -5.72 34.46 23.01
C GLY A 149 -7.09 33.87 23.38
N ARG A 150 -7.75 34.43 24.41
CA ARG A 150 -8.91 33.79 25.06
C ARG A 150 -10.11 33.65 24.14
N ARG A 151 -10.31 34.57 23.19
CA ARG A 151 -11.37 34.48 22.17
C ARG A 151 -10.99 33.60 20.97
N SER A 152 -9.82 32.97 20.98
CA SER A 152 -9.42 32.06 19.92
C SER A 152 -10.06 30.69 20.12
N HIS A 153 -10.94 30.26 19.22
CA HIS A 153 -11.61 28.96 19.30
C HIS A 153 -12.02 28.46 17.90
N HIS A 154 -12.34 27.18 17.78
CA HIS A 154 -12.80 26.56 16.52
C HIS A 154 -11.74 26.64 15.40
N PHE A 155 -10.74 25.76 15.48
CA PHE A 155 -9.69 25.60 14.46
C PHE A 155 -9.85 24.32 13.66
N LEU A 156 -9.75 24.40 12.33
CA LEU A 156 -9.73 23.23 11.45
C LEU A 156 -8.39 23.16 10.73
N VAL A 157 -7.67 22.05 10.86
CA VAL A 157 -6.51 21.73 10.03
C VAL A 157 -6.77 20.40 9.33
N GLU A 158 -6.96 20.44 8.01
CA GLU A 158 -7.45 19.29 7.25
C GLU A 158 -6.69 19.10 5.94
N ASN A 159 -6.39 17.84 5.61
CA ASN A 159 -5.78 17.46 4.33
C ASN A 159 -4.50 18.26 4.00
N CYS A 160 -3.72 18.59 5.03
CA CYS A 160 -2.46 19.30 4.88
C CYS A 160 -1.29 18.31 4.89
N TYR A 161 -0.29 18.59 4.04
CA TYR A 161 1.02 17.96 4.10
C TYR A 161 1.99 18.91 4.79
N TRP A 162 2.63 18.47 5.88
CA TRP A 162 3.67 19.25 6.55
C TRP A 162 4.93 18.43 6.72
N GLU A 163 6.03 18.93 6.15
CA GLU A 163 7.36 18.41 6.40
C GLU A 163 8.26 19.52 6.94
N GLN A 164 8.73 19.35 8.18
CA GLN A 164 9.59 20.34 8.81
C GLN A 164 11.02 20.27 8.27
N GLY A 165 11.54 19.05 8.10
CA GLY A 165 12.75 18.78 7.36
C GLY A 165 13.38 17.45 7.72
N LYS A 166 13.88 16.73 6.71
CA LYS A 166 14.51 15.39 6.85
C LYS A 166 15.57 15.22 7.94
N HIS A 167 16.19 16.30 8.41
CA HIS A 167 17.26 16.24 9.42
C HIS A 167 16.75 16.37 10.86
N VAL A 168 15.47 16.66 11.05
CA VAL A 168 14.86 16.85 12.38
C VAL A 168 14.72 15.53 13.15
N TRP A 169 14.58 14.38 12.48
CA TRP A 169 14.43 13.09 13.13
C TRP A 169 15.75 12.55 13.74
N THR A 170 15.77 12.21 15.04
CA THR A 170 16.99 12.29 15.89
C THR A 170 17.88 11.06 16.04
N LYS A 171 17.62 9.91 15.39
CA LYS A 171 18.62 8.81 15.35
C LYS A 171 19.10 8.42 13.97
N GLU A 172 18.46 8.97 12.93
CA GLU A 172 18.89 8.87 11.54
C GLU A 172 19.28 10.25 10.95
N GLY A 173 18.94 11.34 11.63
CA GLY A 173 19.22 12.72 11.22
C GLY A 173 20.54 13.29 11.73
N LYS A 174 20.84 14.51 11.26
CA LYS A 174 22.09 15.23 11.60
C LYS A 174 22.03 15.90 12.98
N PHE A 175 20.84 16.16 13.51
CA PHE A 175 20.63 16.93 14.73
C PHE A 175 20.33 16.00 15.92
N SER A 176 20.94 16.26 17.06
CA SER A 176 20.60 15.60 18.32
C SER A 176 19.32 16.17 18.93
N TRP A 177 18.65 15.38 19.76
CA TRP A 177 17.46 15.82 20.49
C TRP A 177 17.73 17.10 21.31
N ALA A 178 18.89 17.20 21.96
CA ALA A 178 19.26 18.36 22.77
C ALA A 178 19.41 19.65 21.92
N GLU A 179 19.99 19.53 20.72
CA GLU A 179 20.11 20.67 19.80
C GLU A 179 18.76 21.15 19.28
N LEU A 180 17.82 20.23 19.06
CA LEU A 180 16.44 20.53 18.64
C LEU A 180 15.56 21.01 19.79
N HIS A 181 15.79 20.58 21.02
CA HIS A 181 14.95 20.98 22.15
C HIS A 181 15.40 22.35 22.72
N HIS A 182 16.70 22.54 22.93
CA HIS A 182 17.25 23.73 23.60
C HIS A 182 18.41 24.42 22.88
N GLY A 183 19.05 23.76 21.92
CA GLY A 183 20.25 24.28 21.22
C GLY A 183 19.97 25.12 19.97
N GLU A 184 20.89 25.03 19.00
CA GLU A 184 20.87 25.84 17.77
C GLU A 184 19.62 25.60 16.91
N PHE A 185 19.09 24.37 16.94
CA PHE A 185 17.98 23.92 16.09
C PHE A 185 16.60 24.02 16.77
N LYS A 186 16.49 24.72 17.90
CA LYS A 186 15.22 24.89 18.66
C LYS A 186 14.06 25.55 17.90
N HIS A 187 14.33 26.14 16.74
CA HIS A 187 13.30 26.65 15.85
C HIS A 187 12.52 25.54 15.15
N TYR A 188 12.97 24.28 15.19
CA TYR A 188 12.17 23.13 14.79
C TYR A 188 11.24 22.64 15.92
N ASN A 189 11.40 23.09 17.16
CA ASN A 189 10.54 22.67 18.27
C ASN A 189 9.14 23.30 18.16
N GLY A 190 8.27 22.65 17.40
CA GLY A 190 6.85 22.97 17.25
C GLY A 190 6.10 21.84 16.55
N SER A 191 4.88 22.11 16.12
CA SER A 191 3.89 21.12 15.69
C SER A 191 2.95 21.67 14.60
N ILE A 192 2.15 20.80 13.98
CA ILE A 192 1.23 21.22 12.91
C ILE A 192 0.17 22.17 13.48
N PHE A 193 -0.25 21.91 14.71
CA PHE A 193 -1.14 22.73 15.47
C PHE A 193 -0.53 22.94 16.85
N GLN A 194 -0.38 24.21 17.23
CA GLN A 194 0.01 24.63 18.55
C GLN A 194 -0.89 25.77 19.00
N ALA A 195 -1.30 25.75 20.26
CA ALA A 195 -2.21 26.75 20.81
C ALA A 195 -1.69 27.29 22.14
N LYS A 196 -2.08 28.52 22.50
CA LYS A 196 -1.77 29.18 23.79
C LYS A 196 -2.95 30.02 24.28
N MET A 197 -3.50 29.75 25.47
CA MET A 197 -4.67 30.45 26.04
C MET A 197 -5.88 30.50 25.11
N ILE A 198 -6.21 29.41 24.42
CA ILE A 198 -7.37 29.37 23.51
C ILE A 198 -8.60 28.90 24.27
N GLY A 199 -9.77 29.28 23.80
CA GLY A 199 -11.03 29.02 24.47
C GLY A 199 -11.69 27.70 24.09
N GLY A 200 -11.06 26.94 23.19
CA GLY A 200 -11.37 25.54 22.88
C GLY A 200 -11.89 25.31 21.46
N SER A 201 -12.36 24.09 21.23
CA SER A 201 -12.82 23.50 19.97
C SER A 201 -11.79 23.51 18.83
N PHE A 202 -11.37 22.33 18.39
CA PHE A 202 -10.52 22.18 17.22
C PHE A 202 -10.65 20.78 16.61
N VAL A 203 -10.46 20.71 15.29
CA VAL A 203 -10.48 19.46 14.52
C VAL A 203 -9.21 19.39 13.68
N ILE A 204 -8.38 18.38 13.92
CA ILE A 204 -7.15 18.12 13.19
C ILE A 204 -7.28 16.76 12.52
N ARG A 205 -7.49 16.71 11.20
CA ARG A 205 -7.78 15.44 10.52
C ARG A 205 -7.16 15.30 9.14
N ASP A 206 -6.98 14.05 8.72
CA ASP A 206 -6.55 13.71 7.36
C ASP A 206 -5.22 14.38 6.95
N ASN A 207 -4.37 14.73 7.93
CA ASN A 207 -3.07 15.37 7.66
C ASN A 207 -1.96 14.33 7.56
N TYR A 208 -0.95 14.65 6.76
CA TYR A 208 0.29 13.88 6.68
C TYR A 208 1.45 14.73 7.20
N ILE A 209 2.04 14.30 8.31
CA ILE A 209 3.01 15.05 9.11
C ILE A 209 4.32 14.27 9.15
N LYS A 210 5.41 14.84 8.64
CA LYS A 210 6.65 14.09 8.41
C LYS A 210 7.90 14.83 8.85
N ASN A 211 8.86 14.09 9.41
CA ASN A 211 10.18 14.60 9.79
C ASN A 211 10.05 15.89 10.63
N VAL A 212 9.34 15.75 11.75
CA VAL A 212 8.94 16.86 12.62
C VAL A 212 9.56 16.71 13.99
N TYR A 213 9.61 17.79 14.75
CA TYR A 213 9.96 17.71 16.16
C TYR A 213 8.80 17.08 16.96
N ASN A 214 7.65 17.76 16.99
CA ASN A 214 6.38 17.23 17.49
C ASN A 214 5.35 17.12 16.36
N GLY A 215 4.48 16.13 16.42
CA GLY A 215 3.35 16.03 15.48
C GLY A 215 2.29 17.08 15.80
N ILE A 216 1.64 16.93 16.95
CA ILE A 216 0.63 17.85 17.50
C ILE A 216 0.99 18.17 18.95
N ARG A 217 0.94 19.46 19.30
CA ARG A 217 1.26 19.94 20.66
C ARG A 217 0.22 20.94 21.16
N LEU A 218 -0.38 20.68 22.31
CA LEU A 218 -1.44 21.52 22.89
C LEU A 218 -0.91 22.18 24.19
N SER A 219 -0.07 23.21 24.05
CA SER A 219 0.58 23.90 25.18
C SER A 219 -0.20 25.15 25.62
N ILE A 220 -1.33 24.93 26.30
CA ILE A 220 -2.32 25.97 26.55
C ILE A 220 -2.26 26.37 28.04
N MET A 221 -1.47 27.40 28.35
CA MET A 221 -1.31 27.87 29.73
C MET A 221 -2.52 28.68 30.22
N GLY A 222 -3.19 28.11 31.22
CA GLY A 222 -3.75 28.74 32.42
C GLY A 222 -3.30 27.86 33.61
N ASP A 223 -2.90 28.47 34.74
CA ASP A 223 -2.15 27.77 35.81
C ASP A 223 -3.03 27.13 36.90
N ALA A 224 -4.36 27.10 36.74
CA ALA A 224 -5.29 26.61 37.75
C ALA A 224 -6.29 25.58 37.21
N GLU A 225 -6.63 24.57 38.01
CA GLU A 225 -7.70 23.58 37.72
C GLU A 225 -9.06 24.24 37.48
N SER A 226 -9.30 25.38 38.13
CA SER A 226 -10.49 26.20 37.99
C SER A 226 -10.49 27.08 36.74
N ASP A 227 -9.39 27.15 35.98
CA ASP A 227 -9.35 27.89 34.73
C ASP A 227 -10.22 27.14 33.69
N THR A 228 -11.39 27.73 33.41
CA THR A 228 -12.37 27.22 32.45
C THR A 228 -11.85 27.19 31.00
N LEU A 229 -10.67 27.75 30.74
CA LEU A 229 -10.03 27.83 29.41
C LEU A 229 -9.00 26.71 29.13
N ALA A 230 -9.16 25.57 29.81
CA ALA A 230 -8.45 24.33 29.52
C ALA A 230 -8.62 23.91 28.03
N CYS A 231 -7.67 23.15 27.49
CA CYS A 231 -7.75 22.57 26.15
C CYS A 231 -9.00 21.68 26.02
N THR A 232 -10.10 22.23 25.49
CA THR A 232 -11.42 21.59 25.54
C THR A 232 -11.99 21.34 24.14
N ASN A 233 -12.72 20.24 23.95
CA ASN A 233 -13.48 19.91 22.73
C ASN A 233 -12.62 19.67 21.47
N GLY A 234 -11.60 18.82 21.57
CA GLY A 234 -10.70 18.54 20.45
C GLY A 234 -10.95 17.19 19.79
N GLU A 235 -10.98 17.13 18.46
CA GLU A 235 -10.93 15.88 17.69
C GLU A 235 -9.67 15.81 16.83
N ILE A 236 -8.92 14.72 16.98
CA ILE A 236 -7.68 14.47 16.26
C ILE A 236 -7.76 13.07 15.64
N TYR A 237 -7.95 12.98 14.32
CA TYR A 237 -8.16 11.68 13.69
C TYR A 237 -7.72 11.54 12.25
N ARG A 238 -7.43 10.30 11.84
CA ARG A 238 -6.94 9.97 10.49
C ARG A 238 -5.70 10.76 10.07
N ASN A 239 -4.90 11.21 11.03
CA ASN A 239 -3.60 11.81 10.73
C ASN A 239 -2.55 10.71 10.64
N THR A 240 -1.60 10.87 9.72
CA THR A 240 -0.37 10.08 9.66
C THR A 240 0.78 10.93 10.15
N ILE A 241 1.47 10.46 11.19
CA ILE A 241 2.65 11.12 11.76
C ILE A 241 3.84 10.19 11.58
N GLU A 242 4.82 10.62 10.79
CA GLU A 242 6.03 9.87 10.45
C GLU A 242 7.27 10.60 10.94
N ASN A 243 8.13 9.90 11.67
CA ASN A 243 9.44 10.39 12.13
C ASN A 243 9.32 11.66 13.00
N SER A 244 8.77 11.53 14.20
CA SER A 244 8.63 12.66 15.16
C SER A 244 9.68 12.61 16.27
N ALA A 245 10.65 13.55 16.24
CA ALA A 245 11.86 13.56 17.07
C ALA A 245 11.63 13.57 18.59
N ASP A 246 10.45 14.03 19.02
CA ASP A 246 10.03 14.04 20.42
C ASP A 246 8.67 13.33 20.58
N ASN A 247 7.54 14.01 20.42
CA ASN A 247 6.22 13.40 20.66
C ASN A 247 5.31 13.49 19.42
N ALA A 248 4.67 12.39 19.02
CA ALA A 248 3.66 12.46 17.94
C ALA A 248 2.44 13.27 18.41
N PHE A 249 1.94 12.99 19.62
CA PHE A 249 0.91 13.76 20.29
C PHE A 249 1.39 14.24 21.67
N GLU A 250 1.14 15.51 21.97
CA GLU A 250 1.55 16.15 23.21
C GLU A 250 0.47 17.12 23.73
N PRO A 251 -0.64 16.61 24.29
CA PRO A 251 -1.46 17.39 25.21
C PRO A 251 -0.65 17.81 26.45
N GLU A 252 -0.82 19.05 26.91
CA GLU A 252 -0.17 19.59 28.12
C GLU A 252 -1.19 20.36 28.99
N VAL A 253 -0.84 20.61 30.26
CA VAL A 253 -1.58 21.47 31.20
C VAL A 253 -2.93 20.89 31.64
N TYR A 254 -4.07 21.48 31.27
CA TYR A 254 -5.41 20.97 31.57
C TYR A 254 -6.16 20.72 30.27
N CYS A 255 -6.69 19.52 30.10
CA CYS A 255 -7.39 19.07 28.91
C CYS A 255 -8.76 18.49 29.27
N LYS A 256 -9.79 18.69 28.44
CA LYS A 256 -11.15 18.18 28.65
C LYS A 256 -11.78 17.78 27.32
N ASN A 257 -12.48 16.65 27.27
CA ASN A 257 -13.22 16.21 26.08
C ASN A 257 -12.35 16.18 24.80
N LEU A 258 -11.22 15.47 24.85
CA LEU A 258 -10.32 15.30 23.72
C LEU A 258 -10.41 13.88 23.16
N HIS A 259 -10.56 13.74 21.85
CA HIS A 259 -10.64 12.46 21.15
C HIS A 259 -9.49 12.32 20.15
N PHE A 260 -8.65 11.31 20.36
CA PHE A 260 -7.55 10.93 19.48
C PHE A 260 -7.84 9.54 18.91
N TYR A 261 -8.18 9.46 17.62
CA TYR A 261 -8.60 8.19 17.05
C TYR A 261 -8.21 7.97 15.61
N HIS A 262 -8.05 6.70 15.20
CA HIS A 262 -7.73 6.34 13.82
C HIS A 262 -6.45 7.00 13.28
N ASN A 263 -5.54 7.45 14.16
CA ASN A 263 -4.27 8.01 13.75
C ASN A 263 -3.24 6.90 13.53
N LYS A 264 -2.33 7.13 12.59
CA LYS A 264 -1.22 6.25 12.28
C LYS A 264 0.09 6.93 12.66
N MET A 265 0.83 6.31 13.57
CA MET A 265 2.14 6.79 14.02
C MET A 265 3.22 5.83 13.54
N ILE A 266 4.23 6.37 12.85
CA ILE A 266 5.33 5.63 12.26
C ILE A 266 6.61 6.26 12.78
N ASN A 267 7.40 5.51 13.56
CA ASN A 267 8.66 5.98 14.13
C ASN A 267 8.54 7.30 14.93
N SER A 268 8.46 7.20 16.25
CA SER A 268 8.45 8.37 17.12
C SER A 268 9.31 8.15 18.35
N HIS A 269 9.85 9.23 18.91
CA HIS A 269 10.55 9.13 20.19
C HIS A 269 9.56 8.72 21.31
N ALA A 270 8.44 9.41 21.44
CA ALA A 270 7.23 8.86 22.08
C ALA A 270 6.01 9.09 21.20
N PHE A 271 5.05 8.15 21.23
CA PHE A 271 3.82 8.32 20.46
C PHE A 271 2.88 9.32 21.11
N ILE A 272 2.61 9.14 22.40
CA ILE A 272 1.64 9.96 23.14
C ILE A 272 2.30 10.43 24.42
N SER A 273 2.39 11.74 24.60
CA SER A 273 2.83 12.38 25.84
C SER A 273 1.65 13.03 26.53
N ILE A 274 1.39 12.64 27.79
CA ILE A 274 0.47 13.35 28.68
C ILE A 274 1.21 13.89 29.92
N THR A 275 2.46 14.28 29.72
CA THR A 275 3.31 14.88 30.76
C THR A 275 2.64 16.15 31.28
N GLU A 276 2.49 16.23 32.60
CA GLU A 276 1.80 17.30 33.32
C GLU A 276 0.40 17.66 32.78
N VAL A 277 -0.38 16.65 32.35
CA VAL A 277 -1.79 16.82 31.99
C VAL A 277 -2.70 16.57 33.19
N GLY A 278 -3.63 17.49 33.43
CA GLY A 278 -4.76 17.35 34.34
C GLY A 278 -6.11 17.48 33.63
N GLY A 279 -7.20 17.19 34.36
CA GLY A 279 -8.57 17.25 33.82
C GLY A 279 -9.12 15.92 33.30
N GLY A 280 -9.72 15.94 32.12
CA GLY A 280 -10.42 14.85 31.44
C GLY A 280 -11.92 15.12 31.20
N PRO A 281 -12.66 14.20 30.55
CA PRO A 281 -12.16 12.94 30.01
C PRO A 281 -11.31 13.13 28.73
N ILE A 282 -10.46 12.15 28.44
CA ILE A 282 -9.64 12.09 27.21
C ILE A 282 -9.72 10.66 26.65
N TYR A 283 -9.80 10.52 25.33
CA TYR A 283 -10.00 9.24 24.66
C TYR A 283 -8.91 8.98 23.61
N PHE A 284 -8.26 7.82 23.68
CA PHE A 284 -7.34 7.29 22.69
C PHE A 284 -7.84 5.92 22.20
N TYR A 285 -8.31 5.84 20.96
CA TYR A 285 -8.84 4.58 20.43
C TYR A 285 -8.67 4.37 18.93
N GLY A 286 -8.60 3.11 18.50
CA GLY A 286 -8.45 2.75 17.09
C GLY A 286 -7.17 3.31 16.47
N ASN A 287 -6.18 3.72 17.26
CA ASN A 287 -4.91 4.23 16.75
C ASN A 287 -3.94 3.07 16.50
N THR A 288 -3.01 3.30 15.58
CA THR A 288 -1.97 2.34 15.22
C THR A 288 -0.59 2.97 15.35
N GLY A 289 0.34 2.25 15.95
CA GLY A 289 1.72 2.71 16.08
C GLY A 289 2.72 1.62 15.76
N VAL A 290 3.65 1.92 14.85
CA VAL A 290 4.72 1.00 14.43
C VAL A 290 6.08 1.68 14.52
N LYS A 291 7.05 0.96 15.07
CA LYS A 291 8.46 1.23 14.81
C LYS A 291 8.95 0.32 13.71
N LEU A 292 9.28 0.90 12.56
CA LEU A 292 9.78 0.15 11.42
C LEU A 292 11.16 -0.47 11.74
N PRO A 293 11.55 -1.57 11.08
CA PRO A 293 12.88 -2.14 11.23
C PRO A 293 13.98 -1.10 11.01
N ASN A 294 15.08 -1.21 11.77
CA ASN A 294 16.20 -0.26 11.79
C ASN A 294 15.90 1.13 12.38
N CYS A 295 14.66 1.41 12.81
CA CYS A 295 14.38 2.58 13.62
C CYS A 295 15.06 2.42 14.99
N ASN A 296 16.19 3.11 15.18
CA ASN A 296 16.93 3.07 16.43
C ASN A 296 16.30 3.95 17.52
N ASP A 297 15.23 4.70 17.21
CA ASP A 297 14.58 5.64 18.12
C ASP A 297 13.36 5.10 18.86
N GLY A 298 13.07 5.78 19.95
CA GLY A 298 11.89 5.63 20.76
C GLY A 298 12.15 5.20 22.19
N TRP A 299 11.27 5.69 23.04
CA TRP A 299 11.39 5.70 24.47
C TRP A 299 10.16 5.10 25.12
N THR A 300 8.95 5.52 24.73
CA THR A 300 7.71 4.92 25.21
C THR A 300 6.53 5.13 24.26
N ILE A 301 5.51 4.27 24.32
CA ILE A 301 4.22 4.55 23.65
C ILE A 301 3.55 5.73 24.35
N PHE A 302 3.47 5.66 25.68
CA PHE A 302 2.70 6.54 26.52
C PHE A 302 3.61 7.18 27.58
N LYS A 303 3.93 8.47 27.42
CA LYS A 303 4.76 9.26 28.32
C LYS A 303 3.92 9.91 29.43
N PHE A 304 4.21 9.55 30.67
CA PHE A 304 3.53 10.01 31.89
C PHE A 304 4.59 10.55 32.87
N ILE A 305 4.97 11.84 32.77
CA ILE A 305 5.98 12.47 33.65
C ILE A 305 5.45 13.81 34.20
N GLY A 306 5.76 14.12 35.45
CA GLY A 306 5.63 15.47 36.02
C GLY A 306 5.45 15.46 37.54
N LYS A 307 5.07 16.61 38.13
CA LYS A 307 4.99 16.75 39.60
C LYS A 307 3.72 17.43 40.14
N GLU A 308 2.99 18.15 39.30
CA GLU A 308 2.04 19.17 39.78
C GLU A 308 0.57 18.91 39.42
N ARG A 309 0.28 18.35 38.23
CA ARG A 309 -1.09 18.24 37.70
C ARG A 309 -1.58 16.79 37.66
N ARG A 310 -2.89 16.60 37.89
CA ARG A 310 -3.55 15.29 37.94
C ARG A 310 -4.87 15.27 37.17
N LEU A 311 -5.19 14.12 36.60
CA LEU A 311 -6.48 13.80 36.00
C LEU A 311 -7.57 13.83 37.08
N THR A 312 -8.72 14.39 36.73
CA THR A 312 -9.92 14.48 37.58
C THR A 312 -11.12 13.75 36.97
N LYS A 313 -10.96 13.30 35.72
CA LYS A 313 -11.89 12.46 34.97
C LYS A 313 -11.10 11.38 34.21
N PRO A 314 -11.76 10.30 33.76
CA PRO A 314 -11.07 9.19 33.13
C PRO A 314 -10.27 9.56 31.87
N LEU A 315 -9.06 9.01 31.77
CA LEU A 315 -8.31 8.86 30.53
C LEU A 315 -8.57 7.45 29.99
N TYR A 316 -9.27 7.35 28.87
CA TYR A 316 -9.57 6.10 28.19
C TYR A 316 -8.51 5.80 27.13
N ILE A 317 -7.89 4.63 27.21
CA ILE A 317 -6.93 4.11 26.22
C ILE A 317 -7.40 2.72 25.84
N PHE A 318 -8.02 2.57 24.67
CA PHE A 318 -8.60 1.28 24.30
C PHE A 318 -8.54 0.96 22.82
N ASN A 319 -8.51 -0.34 22.49
CA ASN A 319 -8.57 -0.79 21.11
C ASN A 319 -7.53 -0.08 20.22
N ASN A 320 -6.29 0.02 20.70
CA ASN A 320 -5.16 0.48 19.90
C ASN A 320 -4.25 -0.71 19.56
N SER A 321 -3.54 -0.63 18.45
CA SER A 321 -2.59 -1.68 18.03
C SER A 321 -1.18 -1.12 17.92
N TRP A 322 -0.23 -1.83 18.54
CA TRP A 322 1.13 -1.38 18.68
C TRP A 322 2.12 -2.47 18.29
N GLN A 323 3.12 -2.11 17.50
CA GLN A 323 4.33 -2.89 17.33
C GLN A 323 5.55 -2.02 17.60
N VAL A 324 6.20 -2.26 18.75
CA VAL A 324 7.29 -1.42 19.24
C VAL A 324 8.33 -2.20 20.03
N ASN A 325 9.49 -1.56 20.24
CA ASN A 325 10.55 -1.97 21.16
C ASN A 325 10.77 -0.91 22.25
N SER A 326 9.70 -0.39 22.84
CA SER A 326 9.75 0.65 23.88
C SER A 326 8.73 0.40 24.98
N ASP A 327 8.97 1.00 26.16
CA ASP A 327 8.06 0.92 27.30
C ASP A 327 6.63 1.26 26.89
N VAL A 328 5.65 0.46 27.35
CA VAL A 328 4.23 0.81 27.14
C VAL A 328 3.95 2.13 27.83
N LEU A 329 4.27 2.26 29.12
CA LEU A 329 4.26 3.52 29.85
C LEU A 329 5.67 3.88 30.34
N GLY A 330 6.12 5.12 30.11
CA GLY A 330 7.48 5.57 30.47
C GLY A 330 7.76 5.66 31.99
N ARG A 331 9.05 5.64 32.39
CA ARG A 331 9.52 5.65 33.80
C ARG A 331 8.97 6.82 34.61
N ILE A 332 8.18 6.47 35.64
CA ILE A 332 7.65 7.38 36.65
C ILE A 332 8.70 7.58 37.76
N ASN A 333 8.89 8.83 38.21
CA ASN A 333 9.50 9.08 39.50
C ASN A 333 8.45 8.80 40.59
N GLU A 334 8.50 7.62 41.22
CA GLU A 334 7.51 7.15 42.20
C GLU A 334 7.28 8.11 43.38
N GLN A 335 8.21 9.05 43.63
CA GLN A 335 8.12 10.02 44.72
C GLN A 335 7.27 11.26 44.37
N HIS A 336 6.92 11.51 43.10
CA HIS A 336 6.37 12.81 42.68
C HIS A 336 5.12 12.77 41.77
N TRP A 337 4.61 11.59 41.35
CA TRP A 337 3.46 11.51 40.44
C TRP A 337 2.50 10.36 40.78
N HIS A 338 1.21 10.69 40.97
CA HIS A 338 0.10 9.74 41.17
C HIS A 338 -1.16 10.24 40.44
N ASN A 339 -1.68 9.45 39.50
CA ASN A 339 -2.95 9.67 38.80
C ASN A 339 -3.86 8.46 39.00
N ASP A 340 -5.14 8.68 39.29
CA ASP A 340 -6.07 7.65 39.78
C ASP A 340 -7.30 7.49 38.85
N TYR A 341 -7.12 7.69 37.54
CA TYR A 341 -8.22 7.76 36.56
C TYR A 341 -7.86 7.21 35.17
N ILE A 342 -6.92 6.27 35.05
CA ILE A 342 -6.57 5.67 33.75
C ILE A 342 -7.41 4.41 33.54
N HIS A 343 -8.14 4.35 32.43
CA HIS A 343 -8.94 3.20 31.99
C HIS A 343 -8.29 2.65 30.71
N HIS A 344 -7.53 1.57 30.83
CA HIS A 344 -6.73 0.99 29.76
C HIS A 344 -7.21 -0.43 29.45
N PHE A 345 -7.73 -0.69 28.25
CA PHE A 345 -8.30 -2.00 27.93
C PHE A 345 -8.34 -2.35 26.44
N ASN A 346 -8.40 -3.65 26.11
CA ASN A 346 -8.47 -4.15 24.72
C ASN A 346 -7.38 -3.61 23.77
N ASN A 347 -6.21 -3.23 24.25
CA ASN A 347 -5.10 -2.86 23.37
C ASN A 347 -4.29 -4.10 23.00
N ALA A 348 -3.79 -4.13 21.77
CA ALA A 348 -2.99 -5.24 21.25
C ALA A 348 -1.52 -4.82 21.06
N TYR A 349 -0.59 -5.58 21.62
CA TYR A 349 0.83 -5.26 21.67
C TYR A 349 1.70 -6.40 21.13
N HIS A 350 2.49 -6.11 20.09
CA HIS A 350 3.62 -6.94 19.70
C HIS A 350 4.93 -6.23 20.11
N LEU A 351 5.51 -6.67 21.23
CA LEU A 351 6.72 -6.11 21.84
C LEU A 351 7.94 -6.94 21.44
N SER A 352 8.98 -6.28 20.91
CA SER A 352 10.17 -6.99 20.38
C SER A 352 11.26 -7.29 21.43
N ASN A 353 11.16 -6.77 22.65
CA ASN A 353 12.12 -7.02 23.72
C ASN A 353 11.42 -7.05 25.10
N ALA A 354 11.73 -8.02 25.96
CA ALA A 354 11.19 -8.12 27.31
C ALA A 354 11.56 -6.91 28.21
N ASP A 355 12.68 -6.23 27.94
CA ASP A 355 13.06 -5.00 28.66
C ASP A 355 12.13 -3.81 28.37
N THR A 356 11.34 -3.91 27.30
CA THR A 356 10.44 -2.84 26.84
C THR A 356 9.05 -2.95 27.47
N VAL A 357 8.93 -3.79 28.48
CA VAL A 357 7.67 -4.09 29.15
C VAL A 357 7.57 -3.33 30.47
N GLY A 358 7.65 -2.00 30.39
CA GLY A 358 7.42 -1.09 31.49
C GLY A 358 5.97 -0.59 31.53
N ILE A 359 5.25 -0.90 32.61
CA ILE A 359 4.07 -0.15 33.07
C ILE A 359 4.38 0.17 34.53
N TYR A 360 4.77 1.42 34.80
CA TYR A 360 5.22 1.85 36.12
C TYR A 360 4.01 2.22 37.02
N TYR A 361 4.21 2.31 38.34
CA TYR A 361 3.13 2.54 39.31
C TYR A 361 2.43 3.89 39.08
N LEU A 362 1.15 3.84 38.69
CA LEU A 362 0.38 5.03 38.30
C LEU A 362 -0.47 5.61 39.43
N GLY A 363 -0.85 4.83 40.45
CA GLY A 363 -1.87 5.17 41.45
C GLY A 363 -2.75 3.96 41.76
N LYS A 364 -3.61 4.05 42.79
CA LYS A 364 -4.43 2.93 43.28
C LYS A 364 -5.67 2.67 42.40
N ASN A 365 -6.18 3.68 41.70
CA ASN A 365 -7.47 3.59 40.98
C ASN A 365 -7.30 3.61 39.45
N ASN A 366 -6.31 2.90 38.92
CA ASN A 366 -6.15 2.71 37.48
C ASN A 366 -6.58 1.30 37.08
N TYR A 367 -7.24 1.16 35.94
CA TYR A 367 -7.80 -0.08 35.42
C TYR A 367 -7.02 -0.53 34.19
N PHE A 368 -6.51 -1.77 34.23
CA PHE A 368 -5.82 -2.43 33.12
C PHE A 368 -6.51 -3.77 32.84
N GLU A 369 -7.31 -3.84 31.79
CA GLU A 369 -8.23 -4.97 31.57
C GLU A 369 -8.17 -5.47 30.13
N ASN A 370 -7.99 -6.77 29.95
CA ASN A 370 -8.15 -7.46 28.67
C ASN A 370 -7.25 -6.95 27.52
N ASP A 371 -6.07 -6.41 27.85
CA ASP A 371 -5.03 -6.16 26.86
C ASP A 371 -4.35 -7.46 26.43
N CYS A 372 -3.96 -7.55 25.15
CA CYS A 372 -3.38 -8.74 24.52
C CYS A 372 -1.92 -8.43 24.15
N ALA A 373 -0.95 -9.12 24.76
CA ALA A 373 0.47 -8.86 24.54
C ALA A 373 1.29 -10.15 24.42
N ASN A 374 2.25 -10.18 23.49
CA ASN A 374 3.13 -11.34 23.26
C ASN A 374 4.11 -11.63 24.43
N ILE A 375 4.31 -10.68 25.34
CA ILE A 375 5.15 -10.80 26.54
C ILE A 375 4.34 -10.31 27.75
N PRO A 376 4.40 -10.98 28.93
CA PRO A 376 3.67 -10.54 30.13
C PRO A 376 4.08 -9.14 30.58
N PHE A 377 3.14 -8.30 31.01
CA PHE A 377 3.50 -7.01 31.64
C PHE A 377 4.28 -7.23 32.94
N SER A 378 5.22 -6.34 33.28
CA SER A 378 6.06 -6.51 34.47
C SER A 378 5.25 -6.55 35.78
N ASN A 379 5.80 -7.20 36.81
CA ASN A 379 5.17 -7.34 38.13
C ASN A 379 4.91 -5.99 38.85
N LYS A 380 5.45 -4.87 38.35
CA LYS A 380 5.20 -3.52 38.89
C LYS A 380 3.78 -3.01 38.60
N VAL A 381 3.03 -3.69 37.73
CA VAL A 381 1.62 -3.43 37.47
C VAL A 381 0.72 -3.86 38.64
N ALA A 382 1.16 -4.82 39.47
CA ALA A 382 0.34 -5.51 40.47
C ALA A 382 -0.14 -4.68 41.69
N ARG A 383 -0.05 -3.34 41.65
CA ARG A 383 -0.62 -2.45 42.68
C ARG A 383 -1.86 -1.68 42.20
N THR A 384 -2.38 -2.02 41.02
CA THR A 384 -3.66 -1.53 40.49
C THR A 384 -4.82 -2.41 40.98
N SER A 385 -6.05 -1.91 40.87
CA SER A 385 -7.26 -2.54 41.41
C SER A 385 -7.72 -3.78 40.63
N LYS A 386 -7.33 -3.93 39.34
CA LYS A 386 -7.59 -5.10 38.48
C LYS A 386 -6.50 -5.25 37.40
N TYR A 387 -6.08 -6.48 37.13
CA TYR A 387 -5.15 -6.84 36.05
C TYR A 387 -5.53 -8.20 35.46
N SER A 388 -6.08 -8.21 34.25
CA SER A 388 -6.44 -9.43 33.52
C SER A 388 -6.01 -9.28 32.07
N SER A 389 -4.73 -9.51 31.77
CA SER A 389 -4.20 -9.44 30.42
C SER A 389 -4.12 -10.83 29.78
N ILE A 390 -4.25 -10.87 28.47
CA ILE A 390 -3.99 -12.05 27.65
C ILE A 390 -2.51 -12.02 27.27
N VAL A 391 -1.73 -12.92 27.88
CA VAL A 391 -0.33 -13.12 27.49
C VAL A 391 -0.28 -14.09 26.31
N ALA A 392 -0.50 -13.55 25.12
CA ALA A 392 -0.42 -14.29 23.86
C ALA A 392 -0.05 -13.33 22.74
N ASP A 393 0.65 -13.82 21.71
CA ASP A 393 0.95 -13.03 20.52
C ASP A 393 -0.37 -12.57 19.89
N PRO A 394 -0.57 -11.26 19.62
CA PRO A 394 -1.74 -10.80 18.91
C PRO A 394 -1.92 -11.40 17.52
N MET A 395 -0.86 -12.00 16.95
CA MET A 395 -0.89 -12.62 15.63
C MET A 395 -1.34 -11.62 14.55
N PHE A 396 -0.78 -10.41 14.58
CA PHE A 396 -0.97 -9.45 13.49
C PHE A 396 -0.56 -10.08 12.14
N ILE A 397 -1.25 -9.67 11.07
CA ILE A 397 -0.96 -10.09 9.70
C ILE A 397 0.47 -9.67 9.33
N ASP A 398 0.85 -8.40 9.55
CA ASP A 398 2.21 -7.90 9.31
C ASP A 398 2.51 -6.64 10.15
N GLY A 399 2.47 -6.80 11.47
CA GLY A 399 2.60 -5.69 12.42
C GLY A 399 3.92 -4.92 12.29
N ALA A 400 5.01 -5.57 11.84
CA ALA A 400 6.34 -4.98 11.73
C ALA A 400 6.41 -3.79 10.78
N TYR A 401 5.42 -3.72 9.89
CA TYR A 401 5.30 -2.66 8.91
C TYR A 401 3.91 -2.01 8.96
N GLY A 402 3.20 -2.15 10.09
CA GLY A 402 1.97 -1.41 10.37
C GLY A 402 0.68 -2.05 9.86
N ASN A 403 0.68 -3.34 9.50
CA ASN A 403 -0.55 -4.08 9.21
C ASN A 403 -1.02 -4.83 10.46
N PHE A 404 -1.95 -4.20 11.17
CA PHE A 404 -2.45 -4.66 12.47
C PHE A 404 -3.76 -5.43 12.40
N LEU A 405 -4.18 -5.87 11.21
CA LEU A 405 -5.26 -6.85 11.09
C LEU A 405 -4.88 -8.15 11.81
N LEU A 406 -5.85 -8.81 12.43
CA LEU A 406 -5.63 -10.07 13.14
C LEU A 406 -5.70 -11.26 12.17
N LYS A 407 -4.83 -12.26 12.37
CA LYS A 407 -4.99 -13.58 11.74
C LYS A 407 -6.24 -14.28 12.32
N GLU A 408 -6.89 -15.14 11.53
CA GLU A 408 -8.11 -15.87 11.96
C GLU A 408 -7.92 -16.67 13.26
N SER A 409 -6.73 -17.23 13.47
CA SER A 409 -6.39 -17.98 14.68
C SER A 409 -5.92 -17.11 15.85
N SER A 410 -6.04 -15.78 15.74
CA SER A 410 -5.57 -14.86 16.78
C SER A 410 -6.34 -15.05 18.08
N PRO A 411 -5.66 -15.06 19.24
CA PRO A 411 -6.33 -15.07 20.54
C PRO A 411 -7.05 -13.76 20.84
N CYS A 412 -6.75 -12.69 20.10
CA CYS A 412 -7.37 -11.39 20.26
C CYS A 412 -8.71 -11.27 19.49
N LYS A 413 -9.05 -12.22 18.60
CA LYS A 413 -10.28 -12.21 17.78
C LYS A 413 -11.52 -12.48 18.64
N ASN A 414 -12.58 -11.66 18.54
CA ASN A 414 -13.81 -11.74 19.34
C ASN A 414 -13.58 -11.85 20.86
N ALA A 415 -12.49 -11.27 21.37
CA ALA A 415 -12.04 -11.45 22.75
C ALA A 415 -12.19 -10.17 23.60
N GLY A 416 -12.59 -9.05 23.02
CA GLY A 416 -12.70 -7.74 23.67
C GLY A 416 -13.80 -7.62 24.71
N ILE A 417 -13.63 -6.70 25.66
CA ILE A 417 -14.62 -6.29 26.67
C ILE A 417 -15.18 -4.90 26.40
N ILE A 418 -16.35 -4.57 26.93
CA ILE A 418 -16.91 -3.21 26.87
C ILE A 418 -17.27 -2.81 28.30
N PRO A 419 -16.55 -1.85 28.90
CA PRO A 419 -16.90 -1.33 30.22
C PRO A 419 -18.25 -0.60 30.23
N ASP A 420 -18.99 -0.66 31.34
CA ASP A 420 -20.34 -0.08 31.46
C ASP A 420 -20.36 1.46 31.35
N ASP A 421 -19.22 2.12 31.58
CA ASP A 421 -19.08 3.58 31.61
C ASP A 421 -18.72 4.19 30.24
N ILE A 422 -18.61 3.38 29.18
CA ILE A 422 -18.32 3.85 27.81
C ILE A 422 -19.12 3.07 26.76
N SER A 423 -19.58 3.78 25.72
CA SER A 423 -20.25 3.17 24.57
C SER A 423 -19.29 3.03 23.39
N ILE A 424 -19.15 1.79 22.88
CA ILE A 424 -18.28 1.43 21.75
C ILE A 424 -19.14 0.74 20.69
N TYR A 425 -18.97 1.12 19.42
CA TYR A 425 -19.71 0.54 18.29
C TYR A 425 -18.89 -0.58 17.64
N TYR A 426 -19.51 -1.74 17.37
CA TYR A 426 -18.86 -2.90 16.74
C TYR A 426 -19.86 -3.71 15.89
N THR A 427 -19.36 -4.61 15.03
CA THR A 427 -20.21 -5.30 14.03
C THR A 427 -20.34 -6.82 14.19
N GLY A 428 -19.74 -7.42 15.24
CA GLY A 428 -19.78 -8.85 15.53
C GLY A 428 -20.53 -9.24 16.81
N GLU A 429 -20.29 -10.46 17.31
CA GLU A 429 -20.81 -10.93 18.61
C GLU A 429 -20.02 -10.34 19.79
N LYS A 430 -18.72 -10.15 19.60
CA LYS A 430 -17.81 -9.48 20.53
C LYS A 430 -16.79 -8.67 19.73
N LEU A 431 -16.23 -7.65 20.37
CA LEU A 431 -15.20 -6.80 19.79
C LEU A 431 -13.88 -7.58 19.64
N ASP A 432 -13.13 -7.35 18.57
CA ASP A 432 -11.72 -7.75 18.48
C ASP A 432 -10.83 -6.90 19.42
N ILE A 433 -9.79 -7.50 20.04
CA ILE A 433 -8.77 -6.75 20.78
C ILE A 433 -7.78 -6.12 19.78
N GLY A 434 -7.59 -4.80 19.86
CA GLY A 434 -6.77 -4.02 18.93
C GLY A 434 -7.56 -2.95 18.17
N ALA A 435 -6.89 -2.30 17.20
CA ALA A 435 -7.41 -1.16 16.44
C ALA A 435 -8.48 -1.48 15.41
N TYR A 436 -8.66 -2.76 15.06
CA TYR A 436 -9.58 -3.20 14.02
C TYR A 436 -10.55 -4.25 14.58
N ASP A 437 -11.82 -4.12 14.22
CA ASP A 437 -12.91 -5.08 14.44
C ASP A 437 -13.43 -5.53 13.06
N ASP A 438 -13.28 -6.83 12.76
CA ASP A 438 -13.66 -7.40 11.45
C ASP A 438 -13.12 -6.61 10.24
N GLY A 439 -11.86 -6.17 10.37
CA GLY A 439 -11.14 -5.42 9.32
C GLY A 439 -11.48 -3.93 9.24
N LYS A 440 -12.40 -3.42 10.07
CA LYS A 440 -12.75 -2.00 10.15
C LYS A 440 -12.14 -1.38 11.39
N LEU A 441 -11.74 -0.11 11.32
CA LEU A 441 -11.25 0.59 12.50
C LEU A 441 -12.31 0.66 13.59
N VAL A 442 -11.92 0.41 14.84
CA VAL A 442 -12.82 0.44 15.99
C VAL A 442 -13.37 1.86 16.18
N GLU A 443 -14.69 1.96 16.32
CA GLU A 443 -15.41 3.21 16.54
C GLU A 443 -15.63 3.44 18.03
N GLY A 444 -15.24 4.61 18.52
CA GLY A 444 -15.41 5.01 19.92
C GLY A 444 -16.72 5.78 20.17
N PRO A 445 -16.82 6.44 21.35
CA PRO A 445 -17.98 7.26 21.68
C PRO A 445 -18.12 8.44 20.73
N VAL A 446 -19.36 8.78 20.40
CA VAL A 446 -19.69 9.95 19.57
C VAL A 446 -19.27 11.21 20.31
N PHE A 447 -18.54 12.09 19.62
CA PHE A 447 -18.12 13.37 20.17
C PHE A 447 -19.33 14.24 20.53
N ARG A 448 -19.39 14.74 21.76
CA ARG A 448 -20.41 15.70 22.22
C ARG A 448 -19.72 16.95 22.73
N TYR A 449 -20.17 18.13 22.33
CA TYR A 449 -19.62 19.38 22.82
C TYR A 449 -19.90 19.54 24.32
N VAL A 450 -18.86 19.89 25.08
CA VAL A 450 -18.98 20.20 26.50
C VAL A 450 -18.74 21.69 26.69
N ASN A 451 -19.64 22.37 27.40
CA ASN A 451 -19.48 23.80 27.69
C ASN A 451 -18.22 24.03 28.53
N PRO A 452 -17.23 24.83 28.06
CA PRO A 452 -15.99 25.07 28.78
C PRO A 452 -16.17 25.90 30.06
N GLY A 453 -17.26 26.67 30.19
CA GLY A 453 -17.59 27.45 31.39
C GLY A 453 -18.01 28.90 31.10
N ILE A 454 -18.31 29.67 32.16
CA ILE A 454 -18.90 31.02 32.08
C ILE A 454 -17.95 32.05 31.43
N GLU A 455 -16.63 31.82 31.42
CA GLU A 455 -15.66 32.72 30.80
C GLU A 455 -15.66 32.67 29.26
N MET A 456 -16.35 31.71 28.65
CA MET A 456 -16.53 31.56 27.20
C MET A 456 -18.00 31.74 26.83
N PRO A 457 -18.44 32.96 26.52
CA PRO A 457 -19.84 33.22 26.19
C PRO A 457 -20.28 32.57 24.85
N ASP A 458 -19.36 32.34 23.93
CA ASP A 458 -19.64 31.71 22.63
C ASP A 458 -19.57 30.18 22.73
N ARG A 459 -20.71 29.52 22.51
CA ARG A 459 -20.83 28.05 22.42
C ARG A 459 -20.62 27.53 20.99
N GLU A 460 -20.25 26.27 20.87
CA GLU A 460 -20.21 25.60 19.56
C GLU A 460 -21.61 25.53 18.95
N LYS A 461 -21.73 25.96 17.69
CA LYS A 461 -22.93 25.71 16.89
C LYS A 461 -23.00 24.21 16.54
N PRO A 462 -24.18 23.57 16.54
CA PRO A 462 -24.25 22.12 16.30
C PRO A 462 -23.63 21.76 14.94
N ARG A 463 -22.61 20.92 14.94
CA ARG A 463 -21.98 20.41 13.70
C ARG A 463 -22.16 18.91 13.62
N ILE A 464 -22.11 18.37 12.42
CA ILE A 464 -22.15 16.92 12.20
C ILE A 464 -20.78 16.33 12.54
N VAL A 465 -20.71 15.54 13.60
CA VAL A 465 -19.47 14.93 14.13
C VAL A 465 -19.21 13.53 13.59
N LYS A 466 -20.27 12.82 13.19
CA LYS A 466 -20.19 11.46 12.64
C LYS A 466 -21.33 11.23 11.65
N HIS A 467 -21.10 10.38 10.66
CA HIS A 467 -22.14 9.96 9.71
C HIS A 467 -22.02 8.46 9.40
N LYS A 468 -23.12 7.84 8.98
CA LYS A 468 -23.14 6.46 8.49
C LYS A 468 -24.23 6.26 7.45
N VAL A 469 -23.91 5.58 6.35
CA VAL A 469 -24.88 5.15 5.34
C VAL A 469 -25.14 3.65 5.51
N GLU A 470 -26.40 3.27 5.66
CA GLU A 470 -26.85 1.87 5.79
C GLU A 470 -28.03 1.65 4.85
N ASN A 471 -27.84 0.88 3.77
CA ASN A 471 -28.86 0.63 2.74
C ASN A 471 -29.46 1.92 2.16
N ASN A 472 -30.68 2.28 2.57
CA ASN A 472 -31.41 3.47 2.14
C ASN A 472 -31.46 4.57 3.22
N THR A 473 -30.69 4.43 4.30
CA THR A 473 -30.71 5.34 5.46
C THR A 473 -29.37 6.05 5.62
N LEU A 474 -29.42 7.35 5.95
CA LEU A 474 -28.30 8.19 6.36
C LEU A 474 -28.47 8.56 7.83
N LYS A 475 -27.49 8.22 8.66
CA LYS A 475 -27.40 8.60 10.08
C LYS A 475 -26.40 9.76 10.22
N LEU A 476 -26.79 10.82 10.92
CA LEU A 476 -25.99 12.01 11.21
C LEU A 476 -26.00 12.28 12.71
N TRP A 477 -24.83 12.23 13.35
CA TRP A 477 -24.68 12.63 14.75
C TRP A 477 -24.19 14.07 14.83
N PHE A 478 -24.76 14.85 15.73
CA PHE A 478 -24.44 16.26 15.96
C PHE A 478 -23.65 16.43 17.26
N SER A 479 -22.80 17.46 17.32
CA SER A 479 -22.04 17.81 18.54
C SER A 479 -22.93 18.38 19.65
N TYR A 480 -24.10 18.90 19.29
CA TYR A 480 -25.06 19.54 20.19
C TYR A 480 -26.48 19.17 19.76
N PRO A 481 -27.46 19.01 20.68
CA PRO A 481 -28.76 18.44 20.35
C PRO A 481 -29.61 19.40 19.49
N LEU A 482 -30.37 18.80 18.57
CA LEU A 482 -31.26 19.53 17.66
C LEU A 482 -32.64 19.79 18.26
N ASN A 483 -33.28 20.88 17.83
CA ASN A 483 -34.68 21.14 18.06
C ASN A 483 -35.52 20.39 17.02
N GLU A 484 -36.26 19.37 17.47
CA GLU A 484 -37.14 18.54 16.64
C GLU A 484 -38.10 19.35 15.77
N GLN A 485 -38.61 20.50 16.25
CA GLN A 485 -39.56 21.34 15.52
C GLN A 485 -38.96 21.98 14.25
N THR A 486 -37.63 22.03 14.16
CA THR A 486 -36.90 22.62 13.03
C THR A 486 -36.36 21.57 12.06
N VAL A 487 -36.53 20.28 12.39
CA VAL A 487 -36.06 19.16 11.57
C VAL A 487 -37.18 18.64 10.68
N ASN A 488 -36.89 18.45 9.40
CA ASN A 488 -37.75 17.85 8.40
C ASN A 488 -36.94 17.14 7.31
N THR A 489 -37.62 16.35 6.47
CA THR A 489 -36.97 15.55 5.41
C THR A 489 -36.37 16.38 4.27
N GLY A 490 -36.81 17.62 4.13
CA GLY A 490 -36.32 18.59 3.15
C GLY A 490 -35.08 19.36 3.59
N ASN A 491 -34.66 19.29 4.86
CA ASN A 491 -33.46 20.01 5.32
C ASN A 491 -32.19 19.57 4.59
N PHE A 492 -32.12 18.29 4.20
CA PHE A 492 -30.90 17.69 3.66
C PHE A 492 -31.16 16.92 2.37
N MET A 493 -30.14 16.87 1.51
CA MET A 493 -30.07 15.98 0.34
C MET A 493 -28.69 15.33 0.27
N LEU A 494 -28.63 14.06 -0.15
CA LEU A 494 -27.37 13.33 -0.33
C LEU A 494 -27.18 13.01 -1.81
N ASN A 495 -26.17 13.56 -2.49
CA ASN A 495 -25.98 13.37 -3.94
C ASN A 495 -27.26 13.63 -4.75
N ASP A 496 -27.97 14.70 -4.43
CA ASP A 496 -29.26 15.06 -5.00
C ASP A 496 -30.42 14.08 -4.69
N ILE A 497 -30.22 13.13 -3.77
CA ILE A 497 -31.24 12.22 -3.28
C ILE A 497 -31.97 12.88 -2.10
N SER A 498 -33.28 13.04 -2.23
CA SER A 498 -34.16 13.52 -1.17
C SER A 498 -34.61 12.39 -0.23
N PHE A 499 -34.90 12.76 1.01
CA PHE A 499 -35.38 11.83 2.03
C PHE A 499 -36.91 11.89 2.16
N GLN A 500 -37.51 10.79 2.62
CA GLN A 500 -38.96 10.65 2.77
C GLN A 500 -39.40 10.58 4.24
N HIS A 501 -38.51 10.14 5.13
CA HIS A 501 -38.78 10.05 6.56
C HIS A 501 -37.55 10.48 7.36
N PHE A 502 -37.79 11.01 8.57
CA PHE A 502 -36.75 11.28 9.55
C PHE A 502 -37.14 10.81 10.95
N SER A 503 -36.16 10.58 11.81
CA SER A 503 -36.35 10.42 13.25
C SER A 503 -35.16 11.00 14.02
N LEU A 504 -35.41 11.60 15.18
CA LEU A 504 -34.38 11.97 16.15
C LEU A 504 -34.26 10.90 17.24
N GLN A 505 -33.02 10.60 17.61
CA GLN A 505 -32.65 9.57 18.59
C GLN A 505 -31.52 10.10 19.48
N GLU A 506 -31.18 9.36 20.54
CA GLU A 506 -30.11 9.70 21.48
C GLU A 506 -30.24 11.14 22.04
N GLU A 507 -31.38 11.49 22.64
CA GLU A 507 -31.62 12.86 23.17
C GLU A 507 -31.42 13.96 22.11
N ASN A 508 -31.85 13.69 20.88
CA ASN A 508 -31.77 14.58 19.72
C ASN A 508 -30.35 14.85 19.20
N TYR A 509 -29.36 14.04 19.59
CA TYR A 509 -28.01 14.08 19.00
C TYR A 509 -27.90 13.32 17.69
N LEU A 510 -28.76 12.33 17.44
CA LEU A 510 -28.76 11.49 16.23
C LEU A 510 -29.97 11.79 15.35
N LEU A 511 -29.73 12.26 14.13
CA LEU A 511 -30.71 12.37 13.06
C LEU A 511 -30.59 11.19 12.09
N VAL A 512 -31.68 10.46 11.90
CA VAL A 512 -31.78 9.35 10.93
C VAL A 512 -32.70 9.75 9.79
N LEU A 513 -32.19 9.74 8.55
CA LEU A 513 -32.90 10.13 7.33
C LEU A 513 -33.05 8.92 6.39
N THR A 514 -34.26 8.66 5.88
CA THR A 514 -34.53 7.48 5.05
C THR A 514 -35.01 7.86 3.65
N ALA A 515 -34.33 7.35 2.62
CA ALA A 515 -34.65 7.54 1.21
C ALA A 515 -35.48 6.38 0.64
N ASN A 516 -36.09 6.59 -0.54
CA ASN A 516 -36.88 5.58 -1.26
C ASN A 516 -36.04 4.61 -2.10
N LYS A 517 -34.73 4.85 -2.18
CA LYS A 517 -33.77 4.04 -2.94
C LYS A 517 -32.49 3.85 -2.13
N LYS A 518 -31.70 2.84 -2.50
CA LYS A 518 -30.38 2.60 -1.90
C LYS A 518 -29.51 3.84 -2.06
N LEU A 519 -28.90 4.27 -0.97
CA LEU A 519 -27.96 5.39 -0.96
C LEU A 519 -26.57 4.91 -1.41
N PRO A 520 -25.81 5.76 -2.11
CA PRO A 520 -24.40 5.49 -2.35
C PRO A 520 -23.65 5.52 -1.01
N PHE A 521 -22.76 4.56 -0.79
CA PHE A 521 -21.92 4.50 0.41
C PHE A 521 -20.59 5.25 0.22
N ASN A 522 -20.20 5.55 -1.02
CA ASN A 522 -18.99 6.27 -1.40
C ASN A 522 -19.34 7.51 -2.24
N ASN A 523 -18.39 8.44 -2.37
CA ASN A 523 -18.55 9.67 -3.16
C ASN A 523 -19.79 10.48 -2.76
N ILE A 524 -20.09 10.52 -1.46
CA ILE A 524 -21.24 11.22 -0.92
C ILE A 524 -20.90 12.68 -0.62
N TYR A 525 -21.84 13.58 -0.89
CA TYR A 525 -21.86 14.93 -0.37
C TYR A 525 -23.25 15.28 0.15
N LEU A 526 -23.29 15.99 1.27
CA LEU A 526 -24.51 16.43 1.92
C LEU A 526 -24.79 17.89 1.53
N SER A 527 -25.90 18.13 0.85
CA SER A 527 -26.46 19.46 0.65
C SER A 527 -27.41 19.79 1.80
N VAL A 528 -27.33 21.02 2.30
CA VAL A 528 -28.24 21.56 3.30
C VAL A 528 -29.13 22.61 2.63
N ILE A 529 -30.41 22.32 2.53
CA ILE A 529 -31.42 23.17 1.87
C ILE A 529 -31.95 24.19 2.86
N GLU A 530 -32.32 23.73 4.05
CA GLU A 530 -32.77 24.53 5.18
C GLU A 530 -32.07 24.00 6.43
N LYS A 531 -31.53 24.92 7.25
CA LYS A 531 -30.77 24.52 8.43
C LYS A 531 -31.72 24.25 9.59
N PRO A 532 -31.70 23.04 10.17
CA PRO A 532 -32.28 22.84 11.48
C PRO A 532 -31.52 23.67 12.53
N GLN A 533 -32.14 23.85 13.68
CA GLN A 533 -31.60 24.60 14.81
C GLN A 533 -31.31 23.69 15.98
N SER A 534 -30.44 24.14 16.88
CA SER A 534 -30.24 23.55 18.19
C SER A 534 -31.48 23.75 19.07
N ILE A 535 -31.55 23.01 20.18
CA ILE A 535 -32.55 23.24 21.24
C ILE A 535 -32.53 24.68 21.80
N ASP A 536 -31.42 25.40 21.62
CA ASP A 536 -31.24 26.76 22.07
C ASP A 536 -31.32 27.81 20.93
N GLY A 537 -31.77 27.40 19.74
CA GLY A 537 -32.05 28.30 18.61
C GLY A 537 -30.87 28.67 17.71
N ASP A 538 -29.71 28.01 17.83
CA ASP A 538 -28.58 28.21 16.90
C ASP A 538 -28.70 27.32 15.66
N ASP A 539 -28.57 27.91 14.47
CA ASP A 539 -28.48 27.14 13.24
C ASP A 539 -27.29 26.16 13.26
N ILE A 540 -27.48 24.96 12.70
CA ILE A 540 -26.37 24.02 12.50
C ILE A 540 -25.25 24.64 11.67
N THR A 541 -24.00 24.22 11.91
CA THR A 541 -22.83 24.59 11.10
C THR A 541 -22.27 23.40 10.32
N LEU A 542 -21.79 23.70 9.11
CA LEU A 542 -21.09 22.74 8.25
C LEU A 542 -19.57 22.82 8.43
N TRP A 543 -19.09 23.74 9.26
CA TRP A 543 -17.71 23.84 9.65
C TRP A 543 -17.25 22.54 10.31
N ALA A 544 -16.14 21.98 9.81
CA ALA A 544 -15.56 20.73 10.28
C ALA A 544 -16.55 19.54 10.33
N SER A 545 -17.55 19.53 9.45
CA SER A 545 -18.49 18.42 9.30
C SER A 545 -17.76 17.12 8.95
N SER A 546 -18.14 16.00 9.55
CA SER A 546 -17.54 14.68 9.25
C SER A 546 -17.96 14.12 7.90
N ILE A 547 -19.05 14.63 7.34
CA ILE A 547 -19.53 14.31 5.99
C ILE A 547 -19.14 15.45 5.04
N PRO A 548 -18.66 15.17 3.82
CA PRO A 548 -18.38 16.22 2.85
C PRO A 548 -19.65 17.04 2.55
N THR A 549 -19.57 18.36 2.65
CA THR A 549 -20.70 19.28 2.38
C THR A 549 -20.51 20.10 1.11
N LYS A 550 -19.35 19.95 0.48
CA LYS A 550 -19.06 20.46 -0.85
C LYS A 550 -18.96 19.30 -1.81
N LEU A 551 -19.29 19.56 -3.07
CA LEU A 551 -19.06 18.60 -4.14
C LEU A 551 -17.58 18.19 -4.09
N VAL A 552 -17.31 16.92 -3.80
CA VAL A 552 -15.97 16.38 -3.90
C VAL A 552 -15.60 16.44 -5.37
N SER A 553 -14.50 17.14 -5.72
CA SER A 553 -14.06 17.22 -7.11
C SER A 553 -13.86 15.82 -7.68
N GLU A 554 -14.11 15.63 -8.97
CA GLU A 554 -13.90 14.34 -9.64
C GLU A 554 -12.46 13.83 -9.48
N ALA A 555 -11.48 14.75 -9.42
CA ALA A 555 -10.08 14.42 -9.12
C ALA A 555 -9.93 13.71 -7.76
N GLN A 556 -10.53 14.25 -6.71
CA GLN A 556 -10.44 13.68 -5.37
C GLN A 556 -11.25 12.38 -5.24
N LYS A 557 -12.38 12.25 -5.93
CA LYS A 557 -13.12 10.98 -6.02
C LYS A 557 -12.27 9.89 -6.67
N ALA A 558 -11.62 10.20 -7.79
CA ALA A 558 -10.73 9.28 -8.47
C ALA A 558 -9.57 8.85 -7.58
N LEU A 559 -8.95 9.80 -6.87
CA LEU A 559 -7.86 9.52 -5.95
C LEU A 559 -8.30 8.62 -4.79
N ALA A 560 -9.42 8.94 -4.13
CA ALA A 560 -9.94 8.17 -3.00
C ALA A 560 -10.26 6.72 -3.38
N LEU A 561 -10.89 6.51 -4.54
CA LEU A 561 -11.17 5.17 -5.05
C LEU A 561 -9.89 4.39 -5.36
N THR A 562 -8.90 5.06 -5.95
CA THR A 562 -7.60 4.46 -6.28
C THR A 562 -6.82 4.07 -5.03
N LYS A 563 -6.84 4.94 -4.00
CA LYS A 563 -6.25 4.66 -2.68
C LYS A 563 -6.86 3.43 -2.04
N LYS A 564 -8.19 3.32 -2.03
CA LYS A 564 -8.90 2.14 -1.49
C LYS A 564 -8.43 0.84 -2.13
N ALA A 565 -8.27 0.80 -3.45
CA ALA A 565 -7.76 -0.39 -4.14
C ALA A 565 -6.29 -0.73 -3.78
N ALA A 566 -5.45 0.29 -3.62
CA ALA A 566 -4.07 0.09 -3.18
C ALA A 566 -3.96 -0.36 -1.72
N ASP A 567 -4.79 0.20 -0.84
CA ASP A 567 -4.82 -0.12 0.59
C ASP A 567 -5.22 -1.58 0.81
N TYR A 568 -6.20 -2.09 0.04
CA TYR A 568 -6.55 -3.52 0.02
C TYR A 568 -5.32 -4.39 -0.23
N LEU A 569 -4.47 -4.03 -1.19
CA LEU A 569 -3.27 -4.82 -1.48
C LEU A 569 -2.25 -4.79 -0.34
N ILE A 570 -2.02 -3.59 0.22
CA ILE A 570 -1.06 -3.40 1.33
C ILE A 570 -1.48 -4.25 2.53
N GLN A 571 -2.77 -4.24 2.86
CA GLN A 571 -3.34 -5.00 3.98
C GLN A 571 -3.30 -6.52 3.75
N ASN A 572 -3.24 -6.99 2.51
CA ASN A 572 -3.36 -8.41 2.16
C ASN A 572 -2.08 -9.04 1.61
N THR A 573 -0.97 -8.31 1.61
CA THR A 573 0.35 -8.83 1.18
C THR A 573 1.21 -9.15 2.39
N LEU A 574 1.67 -10.41 2.45
CA LEU A 574 2.54 -10.93 3.50
C LEU A 574 3.97 -11.10 2.99
N PHE A 575 4.93 -10.79 3.85
CA PHE A 575 6.36 -11.03 3.61
C PHE A 575 6.94 -12.10 4.55
N GLU A 576 6.08 -12.90 5.18
CA GLU A 576 6.46 -14.04 6.03
C GLU A 576 6.79 -15.28 5.19
N PHE A 577 7.64 -16.16 5.72
CA PHE A 577 7.85 -17.49 5.18
C PHE A 577 7.18 -18.57 6.03
N GLU A 578 6.86 -19.70 5.40
CA GLU A 578 6.43 -20.93 6.07
C GLU A 578 7.22 -22.14 5.53
N PRO A 579 7.60 -23.09 6.40
CA PRO A 579 8.29 -24.30 5.98
C PRO A 579 7.35 -25.17 5.16
N LYS A 580 7.76 -25.54 3.95
CA LYS A 580 7.04 -26.49 3.09
C LYS A 580 8.00 -27.56 2.59
N VAL A 581 7.51 -28.80 2.54
CA VAL A 581 8.18 -29.84 1.77
C VAL A 581 8.24 -29.37 0.32
N VAL A 582 9.40 -29.48 -0.31
CA VAL A 582 9.58 -29.16 -1.73
C VAL A 582 8.78 -30.18 -2.53
N THR A 583 7.57 -29.80 -2.91
CA THR A 583 6.80 -30.47 -3.95
C THR A 583 7.31 -29.89 -5.27
N PHE A 584 8.15 -30.64 -5.98
CA PHE A 584 8.66 -30.18 -7.26
C PHE A 584 7.48 -30.05 -8.24
N ASN A 585 7.04 -28.82 -8.49
CA ASN A 585 6.07 -28.46 -9.53
C ASN A 585 6.73 -28.47 -10.95
N ALA A 586 7.95 -28.97 -11.04
CA ALA A 586 8.64 -29.34 -12.27
C ALA A 586 8.83 -30.86 -12.17
N ASN A 587 8.58 -31.62 -13.23
CA ASN A 587 8.71 -33.10 -13.22
C ASN A 587 10.17 -33.59 -13.10
N ILE A 588 11.02 -32.85 -12.38
CA ILE A 588 12.41 -33.16 -12.08
C ILE A 588 12.45 -33.86 -10.73
N SER A 589 12.92 -35.09 -10.76
CA SER A 589 13.19 -35.90 -9.58
C SER A 589 14.68 -35.82 -9.22
N ARG A 590 15.00 -35.67 -7.93
CA ARG A 590 16.39 -35.55 -7.45
C ARG A 590 16.74 -36.60 -6.40
N LEU A 591 17.80 -37.33 -6.68
CA LEU A 591 18.46 -38.27 -5.76
C LEU A 591 19.73 -37.62 -5.22
N ARG A 592 19.89 -37.58 -3.91
CA ARG A 592 21.09 -37.08 -3.24
C ARG A 592 21.57 -38.10 -2.22
N ILE A 593 22.81 -38.55 -2.38
CA ILE A 593 23.50 -39.42 -1.43
C ILE A 593 24.72 -38.67 -0.93
N SER A 594 24.81 -38.44 0.38
CA SER A 594 25.89 -37.64 0.97
C SER A 594 27.18 -38.45 1.08
N GLU A 595 28.32 -37.75 1.15
CA GLU A 595 29.61 -38.36 1.47
C GLU A 595 29.66 -38.98 2.88
N GLN A 596 28.71 -38.65 3.76
CA GLN A 596 28.57 -39.31 5.07
C GLN A 596 28.04 -40.74 4.93
N ILE A 597 27.25 -41.01 3.89
CA ILE A 597 26.75 -42.37 3.57
C ILE A 597 27.80 -43.12 2.74
N LEU A 598 28.45 -42.45 1.80
CA LEU A 598 29.47 -43.03 0.92
C LEU A 598 30.80 -42.30 1.08
N ASN A 599 31.67 -42.80 1.96
CA ASN A 599 32.91 -42.12 2.36
C ASN A 599 34.18 -42.70 1.73
N HIS A 600 34.12 -43.90 1.11
CA HIS A 600 35.23 -44.49 0.36
C HIS A 600 34.79 -45.32 -0.85
N SER A 601 35.75 -45.68 -1.72
CA SER A 601 35.48 -46.31 -3.03
C SER A 601 34.82 -47.69 -2.94
N GLY A 602 35.09 -48.46 -1.88
CA GLY A 602 34.50 -49.78 -1.63
C GLY A 602 33.00 -49.79 -1.26
N GLN A 603 32.39 -48.63 -1.01
CA GLN A 603 30.98 -48.52 -0.65
C GLN A 603 30.09 -48.29 -1.86
N ILE A 604 29.02 -49.08 -1.98
CA ILE A 604 28.02 -48.99 -3.05
C ILE A 604 26.62 -48.78 -2.45
N THR A 605 25.89 -47.79 -2.93
CA THR A 605 24.48 -47.55 -2.56
C THR A 605 23.60 -47.52 -3.80
N TYR A 606 22.33 -47.87 -3.61
CA TYR A 606 21.29 -47.80 -4.64
C TYR A 606 20.23 -46.76 -4.29
N GLY A 607 19.83 -45.97 -5.29
CA GLY A 607 18.60 -45.18 -5.28
C GLY A 607 17.55 -45.81 -6.18
N LEU A 608 16.30 -45.90 -5.74
CA LEU A 608 15.18 -46.47 -6.49
C LEU A 608 13.99 -45.51 -6.54
N ILE A 609 13.41 -45.35 -7.73
CA ILE A 609 12.14 -44.66 -7.96
C ILE A 609 11.38 -45.29 -9.13
N ASN A 610 10.10 -44.97 -9.30
CA ASN A 610 9.30 -45.45 -10.43
C ASN A 610 8.92 -44.30 -11.38
N LEU A 611 8.90 -44.63 -12.67
CA LEU A 611 8.32 -43.85 -13.75
C LEU A 611 6.97 -44.48 -14.11
N ASN A 612 5.88 -43.91 -13.57
CA ASN A 612 4.54 -44.46 -13.71
C ASN A 612 3.83 -43.83 -14.92
N THR A 613 3.24 -44.65 -15.78
CA THR A 613 2.51 -44.16 -16.96
C THR A 613 1.23 -44.98 -17.22
N LYS A 614 0.20 -44.34 -17.79
CA LYS A 614 -1.10 -44.97 -18.05
C LYS A 614 -1.13 -45.87 -19.28
N GLU A 615 -0.13 -45.75 -20.15
CA GLU A 615 -0.01 -46.48 -21.40
C GLU A 615 1.46 -46.78 -21.71
N ALA A 616 1.73 -47.83 -22.48
CA ALA A 616 3.08 -48.13 -22.92
C ALA A 616 3.51 -47.10 -23.98
N LYS A 617 4.72 -46.56 -23.87
CA LYS A 617 5.20 -45.49 -24.76
C LYS A 617 6.72 -45.31 -24.76
N GLU A 618 7.26 -44.77 -25.85
CA GLU A 618 8.62 -44.25 -25.93
C GLU A 618 8.65 -42.83 -25.33
N THR A 619 9.68 -42.52 -24.54
CA THR A 619 9.95 -41.18 -24.02
C THR A 619 11.45 -40.92 -23.95
N LYS A 620 11.86 -39.67 -23.70
CA LYS A 620 13.24 -39.33 -23.39
C LYS A 620 13.41 -39.18 -21.89
N LEU A 621 14.41 -39.85 -21.32
CA LEU A 621 14.88 -39.59 -19.97
C LEU A 621 16.04 -38.59 -20.03
N GLY A 622 15.79 -37.35 -19.64
CA GLY A 622 16.82 -36.34 -19.45
C GLY A 622 17.40 -36.43 -18.05
N PHE A 623 18.73 -36.47 -17.90
CA PHE A 623 19.36 -36.55 -16.58
C PHE A 623 20.73 -35.89 -16.52
N SER A 624 21.08 -35.46 -15.31
CA SER A 624 22.36 -34.85 -14.97
C SER A 624 22.84 -35.34 -13.62
N PHE A 625 24.15 -35.49 -13.47
CA PHE A 625 24.70 -36.05 -12.23
C PHE A 625 26.14 -35.60 -11.94
N ARG A 626 26.47 -35.53 -10.65
CA ARG A 626 27.84 -35.54 -10.13
C ARG A 626 28.03 -36.83 -9.36
N GLY A 627 28.95 -37.66 -9.79
CA GLY A 627 29.21 -38.96 -9.20
C GLY A 627 29.66 -39.99 -10.22
N ASN A 628 29.75 -41.23 -9.79
CA ASN A 628 29.93 -42.39 -10.67
C ASN A 628 28.64 -43.21 -10.63
N ILE A 629 27.95 -43.38 -11.76
CA ILE A 629 26.62 -44.01 -11.80
C ILE A 629 26.52 -45.19 -12.77
N LYS A 630 25.64 -46.13 -12.43
CA LYS A 630 24.98 -47.03 -13.38
C LYS A 630 23.46 -46.89 -13.23
N LEU A 631 22.76 -46.69 -14.34
CA LEU A 631 21.31 -46.55 -14.40
C LEU A 631 20.70 -47.82 -14.98
N TYR A 632 19.75 -48.40 -14.26
CA TYR A 632 18.98 -49.55 -14.72
C TYR A 632 17.50 -49.18 -14.81
N LEU A 633 16.87 -49.55 -15.92
CA LEU A 633 15.42 -49.43 -16.12
C LEU A 633 14.83 -50.82 -16.29
N ASN A 634 13.91 -51.19 -15.39
CA ASN A 634 13.29 -52.52 -15.36
C ASN A 634 14.33 -53.67 -15.39
N GLY A 635 15.45 -53.49 -14.69
CA GLY A 635 16.56 -54.45 -14.60
C GLY A 635 17.59 -54.37 -15.73
N ASN A 636 17.34 -53.59 -16.79
CA ASN A 636 18.28 -53.45 -17.91
C ASN A 636 19.19 -52.24 -17.71
N LEU A 637 20.50 -52.40 -17.86
CA LEU A 637 21.45 -51.28 -17.83
C LEU A 637 21.21 -50.38 -19.04
N ILE A 638 20.84 -49.12 -18.78
CA ILE A 638 20.60 -48.12 -19.83
C ILE A 638 21.73 -47.09 -19.92
N TYR A 639 22.50 -46.89 -18.86
CA TYR A 639 23.61 -45.92 -18.85
C TYR A 639 24.65 -46.25 -17.79
N ALA A 640 25.93 -45.98 -18.08
CA ALA A 640 27.02 -46.03 -17.11
C ALA A 640 28.00 -44.88 -17.40
N GLY A 641 28.43 -44.16 -16.37
CA GLY A 641 29.38 -43.07 -16.56
C GLY A 641 29.75 -42.31 -15.28
N LYS A 642 30.74 -41.43 -15.40
CA LYS A 642 31.25 -40.59 -14.31
C LYS A 642 31.20 -39.12 -14.72
N SER A 643 30.83 -38.25 -13.77
CA SER A 643 30.78 -36.80 -13.95
C SER A 643 31.18 -36.09 -12.65
N ASP A 644 31.87 -34.96 -12.79
CA ASP A 644 32.32 -34.10 -11.68
C ASP A 644 31.32 -32.99 -11.31
N LYS A 645 30.23 -32.85 -12.07
CA LYS A 645 29.24 -31.78 -11.89
C LYS A 645 27.83 -32.17 -12.31
N GLU A 646 26.85 -31.79 -11.49
CA GLU A 646 25.42 -31.93 -11.76
C GLU A 646 24.91 -30.65 -12.45
N GLN A 647 24.79 -30.70 -13.79
CA GLN A 647 24.44 -29.53 -14.61
C GLN A 647 23.17 -29.75 -15.44
N PHE A 648 22.12 -29.02 -15.13
CA PHE A 648 20.96 -28.80 -16.00
C PHE A 648 20.58 -27.32 -15.95
N GLU A 649 20.01 -26.81 -17.04
CA GLU A 649 19.58 -25.41 -17.16
C GLU A 649 18.10 -25.34 -17.55
N GLU A 650 17.36 -24.43 -16.93
CA GLU A 650 16.10 -23.95 -17.48
C GLU A 650 16.45 -22.83 -18.45
N TYR A 651 16.12 -22.97 -19.74
CA TYR A 651 16.45 -21.95 -20.75
C TYR A 651 15.22 -21.15 -21.20
N THR A 652 14.01 -21.65 -20.94
CA THR A 652 12.72 -20.94 -21.08
C THR A 652 11.66 -21.64 -20.23
N TYR A 653 10.44 -21.08 -20.16
CA TYR A 653 9.37 -21.52 -19.26
C TYR A 653 9.16 -23.04 -19.26
N ASN A 654 9.53 -23.70 -18.15
CA ASN A 654 9.43 -25.15 -17.95
C ASN A 654 10.15 -26.02 -19.02
N ARG A 655 11.13 -25.48 -19.75
CA ARG A 655 11.98 -26.26 -20.67
C ARG A 655 13.40 -26.30 -20.15
N PHE A 656 13.92 -27.53 -20.09
CA PHE A 656 15.19 -27.81 -19.45
C PHE A 656 16.15 -28.51 -20.42
N ARG A 657 17.44 -28.22 -20.29
CA ARG A 657 18.50 -29.02 -20.93
C ARG A 657 19.25 -29.77 -19.86
N PHE A 658 19.38 -31.07 -20.06
CA PHE A 658 20.17 -31.96 -19.23
C PHE A 658 21.48 -32.30 -19.93
N SER A 659 22.49 -32.68 -19.15
CA SER A 659 23.80 -33.09 -19.67
C SER A 659 23.75 -34.39 -20.48
N HIS A 660 22.74 -35.22 -20.21
CA HIS A 660 22.50 -36.48 -20.90
C HIS A 660 21.01 -36.64 -21.20
N GLU A 661 20.71 -37.22 -22.37
CA GLU A 661 19.37 -37.64 -22.76
C GLU A 661 19.47 -39.06 -23.33
N ILE A 662 18.57 -39.95 -22.93
CA ILE A 662 18.46 -41.29 -23.50
C ILE A 662 17.01 -41.63 -23.81
N LYS A 663 16.79 -42.30 -24.95
CA LYS A 663 15.47 -42.84 -25.29
C LYS A 663 15.20 -44.09 -24.47
N VAL A 664 13.99 -44.17 -23.90
CA VAL A 664 13.56 -45.33 -23.10
C VAL A 664 12.14 -45.72 -23.47
N ASN A 665 11.86 -47.02 -23.39
CA ASN A 665 10.53 -47.58 -23.56
C ASN A 665 9.93 -47.90 -22.19
N LEU A 666 8.77 -47.32 -21.90
CA LEU A 666 8.03 -47.56 -20.66
C LEU A 666 6.85 -48.50 -20.92
N TYR A 667 6.65 -49.46 -20.03
CA TYR A 667 5.44 -50.29 -19.99
C TYR A 667 4.30 -49.54 -19.32
N LYS A 668 3.07 -49.94 -19.61
CA LYS A 668 1.88 -49.47 -18.88
C LYS A 668 2.02 -49.83 -17.39
N GLY A 669 1.81 -48.86 -16.51
CA GLY A 669 1.98 -49.01 -15.07
C GLY A 669 3.35 -48.57 -14.60
N GLU A 670 3.98 -49.38 -13.75
CA GLU A 670 5.21 -49.05 -13.04
C GLU A 670 6.45 -49.42 -13.85
N ASN A 671 7.41 -48.48 -13.94
CA ASN A 671 8.73 -48.74 -14.52
C ASN A 671 9.81 -48.35 -13.51
N ARG A 672 10.62 -49.31 -13.08
CA ARG A 672 11.58 -49.14 -11.98
C ARG A 672 12.89 -48.56 -12.50
N LEU A 673 13.25 -47.37 -12.04
CA LEU A 673 14.53 -46.72 -12.30
C LEU A 673 15.43 -46.87 -11.07
N LEU A 674 16.52 -47.63 -11.24
CA LEU A 674 17.52 -47.91 -10.21
C LEU A 674 18.83 -47.20 -10.56
N VAL A 675 19.38 -46.45 -9.60
CA VAL A 675 20.65 -45.71 -9.70
C VAL A 675 21.65 -46.35 -8.75
N LYS A 676 22.70 -46.97 -9.28
CA LYS A 676 23.85 -47.46 -8.50
C LYS A 676 24.94 -46.40 -8.46
N THR A 677 25.57 -46.19 -7.30
CA THR A 677 26.69 -45.26 -7.15
C THR A 677 27.72 -45.74 -6.13
N SER A 678 28.95 -45.23 -6.22
CA SER A 678 30.05 -45.50 -5.28
C SER A 678 30.54 -44.25 -4.52
N GLY A 679 31.29 -44.46 -3.44
CA GLY A 679 31.90 -43.38 -2.64
C GLY A 679 33.13 -42.70 -3.25
N GLU A 680 33.59 -43.11 -4.43
CA GLU A 680 34.74 -42.50 -5.11
C GLU A 680 34.58 -41.00 -5.42
N SER A 681 33.34 -40.48 -5.42
CA SER A 681 33.01 -39.15 -5.92
C SER A 681 32.40 -38.22 -4.87
N LYS A 682 32.65 -38.48 -3.57
CA LYS A 682 32.08 -37.71 -2.44
C LYS A 682 30.54 -37.67 -2.49
N GLY A 683 29.93 -38.86 -2.61
CA GLY A 683 28.49 -39.03 -2.75
C GLY A 683 27.96 -38.88 -4.19
N LEU A 684 26.64 -38.70 -4.30
CA LEU A 684 25.91 -38.55 -5.57
C LEU A 684 24.97 -37.34 -5.50
N GLU A 685 24.99 -36.53 -6.55
CA GLU A 685 23.89 -35.62 -6.89
C GLU A 685 23.36 -36.06 -8.26
N PHE A 686 22.09 -36.43 -8.35
CA PHE A 686 21.45 -36.90 -9.57
C PHE A 686 20.09 -36.23 -9.75
N ALA A 687 19.82 -35.71 -10.93
CA ALA A 687 18.53 -35.15 -11.32
C ALA A 687 18.06 -35.82 -12.62
N CYS A 688 16.79 -36.16 -12.70
CA CYS A 688 16.20 -36.70 -13.92
C CYS A 688 14.77 -36.23 -14.14
N CYS A 689 14.30 -36.27 -15.38
CA CYS A 689 12.91 -36.06 -15.73
C CYS A 689 12.56 -36.81 -17.02
N ALA A 690 11.26 -37.04 -17.23
CA ALA A 690 10.76 -37.47 -18.52
C ALA A 690 10.45 -36.26 -19.41
N LEU A 691 10.89 -36.35 -20.66
CA LEU A 691 10.81 -35.27 -21.65
C LEU A 691 10.05 -35.74 -22.88
N ASN A 692 9.17 -34.87 -23.37
CA ASN A 692 8.58 -34.96 -24.68
C ASN A 692 9.64 -34.64 -25.77
N PRO A 693 9.38 -34.97 -27.05
CA PRO A 693 10.31 -34.65 -28.14
C PRO A 693 10.68 -33.16 -28.26
N ASP A 694 9.82 -32.25 -27.80
CA ASP A 694 9.98 -30.79 -27.80
C ASP A 694 10.67 -30.23 -26.54
N GLN A 695 11.29 -31.09 -25.72
CA GLN A 695 12.00 -30.73 -24.48
C GLN A 695 11.10 -30.16 -23.37
N LEU A 696 9.77 -30.25 -23.52
CA LEU A 696 8.84 -30.06 -22.41
C LEU A 696 8.81 -31.30 -21.53
N PHE A 697 8.45 -31.11 -20.26
CA PHE A 697 8.18 -32.25 -19.41
C PHE A 697 7.00 -33.07 -19.94
N ASP A 698 7.18 -34.38 -19.91
CA ASP A 698 6.11 -35.33 -20.18
C ASP A 698 5.23 -35.46 -18.93
N ASN A 699 4.24 -34.58 -18.81
CA ASN A 699 3.29 -34.55 -17.68
C ASN A 699 2.43 -35.82 -17.55
N THR A 700 2.51 -36.76 -18.49
CA THR A 700 1.78 -38.04 -18.43
C THR A 700 2.61 -39.15 -17.77
N ILE A 701 3.86 -38.86 -17.37
CA ILE A 701 4.72 -39.73 -16.57
C ILE A 701 4.84 -39.15 -15.17
N GLU A 702 4.39 -39.91 -14.18
CA GLU A 702 4.54 -39.56 -12.77
C GLU A 702 5.81 -40.21 -12.22
N ILE A 703 6.73 -39.41 -11.68
CA ILE A 703 7.97 -39.91 -11.06
C ILE A 703 7.78 -39.97 -9.54
N ARG A 704 7.64 -41.18 -8.99
CA ARG A 704 7.42 -41.38 -7.54
C ARG A 704 7.79 -42.77 -7.08
N ASN A 705 7.91 -42.95 -5.76
CA ASN A 705 7.81 -44.27 -5.16
C ASN A 705 6.33 -44.66 -4.93
N ASN A 706 6.08 -45.95 -4.73
CA ASN A 706 4.73 -46.49 -4.53
C ASN A 706 4.39 -46.76 -3.05
N ILE A 707 5.07 -46.08 -2.13
CA ILE A 707 4.71 -46.11 -0.70
C ILE A 707 3.50 -45.19 -0.48
N ALA A 708 2.46 -45.72 0.16
CA ALA A 708 1.28 -44.95 0.54
C ALA A 708 1.68 -43.71 1.36
N ASN A 709 1.05 -42.56 1.08
CA ASN A 709 1.33 -41.27 1.72
C ASN A 709 2.75 -40.72 1.51
N SER A 710 3.56 -41.27 0.60
CA SER A 710 4.85 -40.68 0.23
C SER A 710 4.69 -39.52 -0.75
N TYR A 711 5.59 -38.54 -0.65
CA TYR A 711 5.66 -37.40 -1.57
C TYR A 711 6.10 -37.83 -2.98
N ALA A 712 5.58 -37.16 -4.01
CA ALA A 712 6.11 -37.29 -5.37
C ALA A 712 7.62 -36.96 -5.40
N ASN A 713 8.37 -37.62 -6.28
CA ASN A 713 9.84 -37.50 -6.38
C ASN A 713 10.66 -37.94 -5.14
N ASN A 714 10.06 -38.61 -4.15
CA ASN A 714 10.81 -39.12 -3.01
C ASN A 714 11.49 -40.47 -3.34
N TRP A 715 12.82 -40.52 -3.27
CA TRP A 715 13.60 -41.70 -3.62
C TRP A 715 13.71 -42.69 -2.46
N LEU A 716 13.81 -43.98 -2.77
CA LEU A 716 14.25 -44.99 -1.81
C LEU A 716 15.75 -45.20 -1.95
N VAL A 717 16.47 -45.27 -0.84
CA VAL A 717 17.93 -45.39 -0.80
C VAL A 717 18.32 -46.53 0.12
N THR A 718 19.26 -47.38 -0.29
CA THR A 718 19.79 -48.44 0.57
C THR A 718 20.91 -47.91 1.48
N ALA A 719 21.12 -48.58 2.62
CA ALA A 719 22.42 -48.50 3.28
C ALA A 719 23.55 -48.99 2.33
N PRO A 720 24.81 -48.59 2.55
CA PRO A 720 25.93 -49.00 1.71
C PRO A 720 26.17 -50.51 1.78
N PHE A 721 26.44 -51.10 0.62
CA PHE A 721 27.05 -52.41 0.47
C PHE A 721 28.57 -52.24 0.42
N GLU A 722 29.30 -53.10 1.12
CA GLU A 722 30.77 -53.07 1.18
C GLU A 722 31.40 -54.05 0.19
N THR A 723 32.41 -53.62 -0.56
CA THR A 723 33.22 -54.52 -1.41
C THR A 723 34.69 -54.14 -1.37
N THR A 724 35.54 -55.16 -1.45
CA THR A 724 37.00 -55.02 -1.60
C THR A 724 37.43 -55.01 -3.08
N SER A 725 36.48 -55.10 -4.01
CA SER A 725 36.77 -55.02 -5.45
C SER A 725 37.44 -53.70 -5.80
N VAL A 726 38.53 -53.78 -6.57
CA VAL A 726 39.23 -52.60 -7.11
C VAL A 726 38.30 -51.77 -8.02
N ASN A 727 37.38 -52.44 -8.73
CA ASN A 727 36.33 -51.82 -9.55
C ASN A 727 34.97 -52.02 -8.87
N SER A 728 34.69 -51.27 -7.80
CA SER A 728 33.48 -51.45 -6.98
C SER A 728 32.18 -51.28 -7.77
N MET A 729 32.15 -50.41 -8.77
CA MET A 729 30.98 -50.20 -9.64
C MET A 729 30.63 -51.40 -10.53
N ASP A 730 31.60 -52.27 -10.82
CA ASP A 730 31.40 -53.49 -11.62
C ASP A 730 31.01 -54.70 -10.79
N PHE A 731 31.21 -54.64 -9.48
CA PHE A 731 30.77 -55.70 -8.57
C PHE A 731 29.25 -55.70 -8.47
N MET A 732 28.61 -56.80 -8.87
CA MET A 732 27.16 -56.89 -8.95
C MET A 732 26.54 -57.30 -7.60
N PHE A 733 25.57 -56.51 -7.11
CA PHE A 733 24.78 -56.84 -5.91
C PHE A 733 23.34 -57.23 -6.25
N GLU A 734 22.64 -57.86 -5.30
CA GLU A 734 21.26 -58.33 -5.49
C GLU A 734 20.25 -57.27 -5.98
N PRO A 735 20.30 -55.98 -5.57
CA PRO A 735 19.38 -54.96 -6.10
C PRO A 735 19.42 -54.81 -7.63
N GLU A 736 20.54 -55.14 -8.27
CA GLU A 736 20.68 -55.11 -9.74
C GLU A 736 19.97 -56.29 -10.41
N ARG A 737 19.76 -57.39 -9.68
CA ARG A 737 19.10 -58.61 -10.19
C ARG A 737 17.61 -58.61 -9.88
N THR A 738 17.25 -58.34 -8.63
CA THR A 738 15.87 -58.42 -8.15
C THR A 738 15.68 -57.47 -6.98
N ILE A 739 14.73 -56.54 -7.11
CA ILE A 739 14.34 -55.64 -6.04
C ILE A 739 13.53 -56.41 -4.99
N ARG A 740 14.05 -56.46 -3.76
CA ARG A 740 13.43 -57.08 -2.58
C ARG A 740 13.16 -56.04 -1.49
N GLU A 741 12.36 -56.41 -0.50
CA GLU A 741 12.04 -55.58 0.67
C GLU A 741 13.29 -55.32 1.55
N TYR A 742 14.17 -56.32 1.66
CA TYR A 742 15.45 -56.24 2.36
C TYR A 742 16.48 -57.18 1.71
N TYR A 743 17.74 -56.99 2.07
CA TYR A 743 18.87 -57.82 1.66
C TYR A 743 19.69 -58.19 2.90
N VAL A 744 20.32 -59.37 2.88
CA VAL A 744 21.30 -59.77 3.89
C VAL A 744 22.65 -59.83 3.19
N TYR A 745 23.61 -59.06 3.67
CA TYR A 745 24.95 -58.96 3.10
C TYR A 745 25.98 -58.78 4.22
N ASN A 746 27.02 -59.62 4.28
CA ASN A 746 28.02 -59.65 5.37
C ASN A 746 27.38 -59.66 6.77
N ASP A 747 26.38 -60.52 7.00
CA ASP A 747 25.59 -60.62 8.23
C ASP A 747 24.87 -59.33 8.67
N GLN A 748 24.81 -58.33 7.80
CA GLN A 748 24.06 -57.10 7.98
C GLN A 748 22.77 -57.11 7.15
N MET A 749 21.68 -56.68 7.77
CA MET A 749 20.42 -56.46 7.09
C MET A 749 20.41 -55.07 6.45
N ILE A 750 20.35 -55.01 5.13
CA ILE A 750 20.25 -53.78 4.35
C ILE A 750 18.80 -53.60 3.91
N THR A 751 18.20 -52.48 4.26
CA THR A 751 16.80 -52.13 3.94
C THR A 751 16.73 -50.87 3.09
N TRP A 752 15.59 -50.65 2.45
CA TRP A 752 15.28 -49.39 1.76
C TRP A 752 14.82 -48.33 2.75
N GLN A 753 15.42 -47.15 2.68
CA GLN A 753 15.02 -45.99 3.46
C GLN A 753 14.54 -44.88 2.54
N MET A 754 13.50 -44.15 2.94
CA MET A 754 13.10 -42.95 2.19
C MET A 754 14.17 -41.88 2.33
N GLN A 755 14.52 -41.25 1.20
CA GLN A 755 15.32 -40.03 1.21
C GLN A 755 14.61 -38.96 2.05
N GLN A 756 15.39 -38.24 2.87
CA GLN A 756 14.87 -37.10 3.60
C GLN A 756 14.38 -36.03 2.62
N PRO A 757 13.10 -35.59 2.67
CA PRO A 757 12.60 -34.59 1.75
C PRO A 757 13.26 -33.24 2.01
N LEU A 758 13.48 -32.47 0.94
CA LEU A 758 13.98 -31.10 1.08
C LEU A 758 12.87 -30.20 1.61
N ILE A 759 13.20 -29.35 2.59
CA ILE A 759 12.29 -28.32 3.11
C ILE A 759 12.70 -26.97 2.53
N GLN A 760 11.75 -26.25 1.95
CA GLN A 760 11.89 -24.87 1.52
C GLN A 760 11.17 -23.92 2.48
N GLN A 761 11.61 -22.67 2.52
CA GLN A 761 10.83 -21.57 3.11
C GLN A 761 10.04 -20.93 1.97
N ALA A 762 8.75 -21.21 1.91
CA ALA A 762 7.85 -20.66 0.90
C ALA A 762 7.23 -19.36 1.42
N LEU A 763 6.89 -18.43 0.52
CA LEU A 763 6.11 -17.25 0.90
C LEU A 763 4.75 -17.67 1.47
N LYS A 764 4.42 -17.13 2.63
CA LYS A 764 3.09 -17.27 3.21
C LYS A 764 2.12 -16.41 2.42
N ILE A 765 0.94 -16.98 2.15
CA ILE A 765 -0.10 -16.29 1.37
C ILE A 765 -1.24 -15.95 2.33
N SER A 766 -1.67 -14.69 2.31
CA SER A 766 -2.81 -14.25 3.12
C SER A 766 -4.06 -15.08 2.79
N SER A 767 -4.79 -15.53 3.81
CA SER A 767 -6.09 -16.19 3.62
C SER A 767 -7.10 -15.25 2.93
N PHE A 768 -6.94 -13.94 3.17
CA PHE A 768 -7.80 -12.86 2.68
C PHE A 768 -7.49 -12.42 1.24
N THR A 769 -6.41 -12.93 0.63
CA THR A 769 -6.17 -12.71 -0.81
C THR A 769 -6.68 -13.88 -1.66
N ASN A 770 -7.30 -13.55 -2.78
CA ASN A 770 -7.68 -14.52 -3.81
C ASN A 770 -6.53 -14.88 -4.76
N ASN A 771 -5.39 -14.19 -4.67
CA ASN A 771 -4.15 -14.58 -5.34
C ASN A 771 -3.43 -15.72 -4.58
N LYS A 772 -3.95 -16.94 -4.72
CA LYS A 772 -3.38 -18.16 -4.09
C LYS A 772 -2.00 -18.57 -4.61
N LYS A 773 -1.44 -17.85 -5.59
CA LYS A 773 -0.08 -18.06 -6.11
C LYS A 773 0.96 -17.14 -5.48
N GLY A 774 0.55 -16.21 -4.61
CA GLY A 774 1.47 -15.34 -3.88
C GLY A 774 2.18 -14.29 -4.74
N PHE A 775 1.72 -14.04 -5.97
CA PHE A 775 2.43 -13.10 -6.86
C PHE A 775 2.51 -11.68 -6.28
N ASN A 776 1.60 -11.29 -5.38
CA ASN A 776 1.61 -9.96 -4.74
C ASN A 776 2.87 -9.70 -3.90
N ALA A 777 3.62 -10.75 -3.53
CA ALA A 777 4.86 -10.64 -2.77
C ALA A 777 6.08 -11.19 -3.51
N ASP A 778 5.95 -11.81 -4.68
CA ASP A 778 7.07 -12.50 -5.35
C ASP A 778 7.76 -11.60 -6.39
N TRP A 779 9.00 -11.96 -6.79
CA TRP A 779 9.70 -11.32 -7.91
C TRP A 779 9.07 -11.75 -9.24
N HIS A 780 8.16 -10.93 -9.75
CA HIS A 780 7.38 -11.25 -10.95
C HIS A 780 6.82 -9.98 -11.59
N TYR A 781 6.82 -9.89 -12.93
CA TYR A 781 6.35 -8.70 -13.66
C TYR A 781 4.95 -8.21 -13.24
N ALA A 782 4.03 -9.13 -12.96
CA ALA A 782 2.69 -8.79 -12.47
C ALA A 782 2.73 -7.98 -11.17
N ASN A 783 3.53 -8.41 -10.19
CA ASN A 783 3.70 -7.65 -8.95
C ASN A 783 4.32 -6.30 -9.23
N SER A 784 5.36 -6.29 -10.05
CA SER A 784 6.12 -5.11 -10.41
C SER A 784 5.27 -4.06 -11.10
N ASN A 785 4.32 -4.46 -11.94
CA ASN A 785 3.31 -3.58 -12.48
C ASN A 785 2.48 -2.90 -11.37
N THR A 786 2.09 -3.66 -10.37
CA THR A 786 1.32 -3.14 -9.23
C THR A 786 2.13 -2.17 -8.38
N LEU A 787 3.40 -2.50 -8.10
CA LEU A 787 4.34 -1.60 -7.42
C LEU A 787 4.58 -0.32 -8.22
N LEU A 788 4.66 -0.38 -9.55
CA LEU A 788 4.70 0.81 -10.41
C LEU A 788 3.42 1.66 -10.25
N GLY A 789 2.25 1.03 -10.21
CA GLY A 789 0.98 1.68 -9.92
C GLY A 789 0.98 2.41 -8.56
N MET A 790 1.56 1.81 -7.53
CA MET A 790 1.75 2.43 -6.22
C MET A 790 2.69 3.64 -6.27
N LEU A 791 3.78 3.57 -7.02
CA LEU A 791 4.66 4.73 -7.24
C LEU A 791 3.95 5.87 -7.98
N ASN A 792 3.09 5.56 -8.95
CA ASN A 792 2.27 6.56 -9.64
C ASN A 792 1.23 7.19 -8.71
N LEU A 793 0.59 6.38 -7.87
CA LEU A 793 -0.35 6.85 -6.86
C LEU A 793 0.34 7.72 -5.80
N TYR A 794 1.55 7.36 -5.36
CA TYR A 794 2.36 8.21 -4.49
C TYR A 794 2.61 9.58 -5.14
N LYS A 795 3.03 9.63 -6.40
CA LYS A 795 3.24 10.90 -7.13
C LYS A 795 1.96 11.75 -7.21
N ALA A 796 0.80 11.13 -7.42
CA ALA A 796 -0.49 11.83 -7.55
C ALA A 796 -1.05 12.30 -6.19
N SER A 797 -0.95 11.47 -5.16
CA SER A 797 -1.54 11.73 -3.85
C SER A 797 -0.61 12.43 -2.85
N ASN A 798 0.71 12.34 -3.07
CA ASN A 798 1.75 12.62 -2.09
C ASN A 798 1.64 11.79 -0.79
N ASP A 799 1.02 10.61 -0.85
CA ASP A 799 0.84 9.70 0.28
C ASP A 799 1.97 8.66 0.32
N TYR A 800 2.89 8.84 1.25
CA TYR A 800 4.09 8.01 1.35
C TYR A 800 3.78 6.54 1.67
N THR A 801 2.57 6.21 2.13
CA THR A 801 2.15 4.83 2.40
C THR A 801 2.44 3.91 1.21
N TYR A 802 2.21 4.40 -0.01
CA TYR A 802 2.42 3.63 -1.24
C TYR A 802 3.90 3.49 -1.61
N GLN A 803 4.72 4.52 -1.38
CA GLN A 803 6.17 4.42 -1.55
C GLN A 803 6.78 3.47 -0.50
N ALA A 804 6.37 3.58 0.77
CA ALA A 804 6.84 2.74 1.86
C ALA A 804 6.57 1.25 1.62
N PHE A 805 5.45 0.90 1.00
CA PHE A 805 5.19 -0.49 0.62
C PHE A 805 6.14 -1.01 -0.47
N VAL A 806 6.46 -0.17 -1.46
CA VAL A 806 7.45 -0.52 -2.50
C VAL A 806 8.86 -0.64 -1.89
N ASP A 807 9.22 0.26 -0.96
CA ASP A 807 10.48 0.20 -0.22
C ASP A 807 10.58 -1.08 0.62
N LYS A 808 9.48 -1.46 1.29
CA LYS A 808 9.38 -2.72 2.03
C LYS A 808 9.61 -3.94 1.15
N PHE A 809 8.99 -3.99 -0.04
CA PHE A 809 9.21 -5.07 -1.00
C PHE A 809 10.70 -5.16 -1.39
N ASN A 810 11.31 -4.02 -1.75
CA ASN A 810 12.72 -3.97 -2.13
C ASN A 810 13.64 -4.39 -0.97
N GLN A 811 13.37 -3.91 0.25
CA GLN A 811 14.14 -4.26 1.44
C GLN A 811 14.07 -5.76 1.73
N HIS A 812 12.87 -6.36 1.63
CA HIS A 812 12.70 -7.80 1.79
C HIS A 812 13.51 -8.60 0.75
N VAL A 813 13.55 -8.16 -0.52
CA VAL A 813 14.40 -8.76 -1.55
C VAL A 813 15.88 -8.69 -1.15
N PHE A 814 16.36 -7.55 -0.65
CA PHE A 814 17.77 -7.38 -0.30
C PHE A 814 18.17 -8.18 0.94
N ASP A 815 17.37 -8.14 2.01
CA ASP A 815 17.64 -8.84 3.27
C ASP A 815 17.78 -10.35 3.06
N HIS A 816 17.04 -10.89 2.09
CA HIS A 816 16.99 -12.33 1.81
C HIS A 816 17.67 -12.73 0.49
N TYR A 817 18.35 -11.81 -0.20
CA TYR A 817 18.94 -12.06 -1.52
C TYR A 817 19.86 -13.29 -1.53
N HIS A 818 20.80 -13.37 -0.59
CA HIS A 818 21.74 -14.50 -0.49
C HIS A 818 21.05 -15.81 -0.10
N PHE A 819 19.99 -15.74 0.71
CA PHE A 819 19.19 -16.88 1.09
C PHE A 819 18.48 -17.47 -0.14
N PHE A 820 17.77 -16.65 -0.91
CA PHE A 820 17.11 -17.08 -2.13
C PHE A 820 18.12 -17.58 -3.18
N LYS A 821 19.28 -16.93 -3.29
CA LYS A 821 20.38 -17.36 -4.18
C LYS A 821 20.86 -18.77 -3.83
N LYS A 822 21.03 -19.07 -2.53
CA LYS A 822 21.42 -20.40 -2.04
C LYS A 822 20.32 -21.44 -2.27
N GLN A 823 19.05 -21.09 -2.04
CA GLN A 823 17.91 -21.97 -2.35
C GLN A 823 17.90 -22.37 -3.83
N TYR A 824 18.07 -21.41 -4.73
CA TYR A 824 18.04 -21.66 -6.16
C TYR A 824 19.28 -22.40 -6.67
N TYR A 825 20.49 -21.87 -6.44
CA TYR A 825 21.70 -22.45 -7.03
C TYR A 825 22.27 -23.64 -6.26
N SER A 826 22.31 -23.59 -4.93
CA SER A 826 22.92 -24.65 -4.12
C SER A 826 21.96 -25.78 -3.80
N LEU A 827 20.72 -25.47 -3.44
CA LEU A 827 19.71 -26.48 -3.11
C LEU A 827 18.88 -26.95 -4.32
N ARG A 828 18.98 -26.25 -5.46
CA ARG A 828 18.17 -26.46 -6.68
C ARG A 828 16.66 -26.49 -6.41
N ILE A 829 16.18 -25.60 -5.56
CA ILE A 829 14.75 -25.37 -5.34
C ILE A 829 14.27 -24.47 -6.49
N MET A 830 13.96 -25.07 -7.63
CA MET A 830 13.72 -24.36 -8.90
C MET A 830 12.42 -23.52 -8.93
N ARG A 831 11.52 -23.70 -7.95
CA ARG A 831 10.23 -23.00 -7.83
C ARG A 831 10.00 -22.46 -6.41
N GLY A 832 11.07 -22.15 -5.69
CA GLY A 832 11.01 -21.52 -4.37
C GLY A 832 10.62 -20.04 -4.44
N ALA A 833 10.49 -19.36 -3.31
CA ALA A 833 10.23 -17.93 -3.28
C ALA A 833 11.33 -17.14 -4.02
N TYR A 834 10.96 -16.10 -4.77
CA TYR A 834 11.88 -15.21 -5.51
C TYR A 834 12.80 -15.90 -6.52
N PHE A 835 12.54 -17.16 -6.89
CA PHE A 835 13.42 -17.92 -7.79
C PHE A 835 13.65 -17.24 -9.15
N ARG A 836 12.69 -16.44 -9.61
CA ARG A 836 12.76 -15.73 -10.89
C ARG A 836 13.87 -14.70 -10.97
N LEU A 837 14.26 -14.14 -9.82
CA LEU A 837 15.43 -13.26 -9.70
C LEU A 837 16.71 -13.95 -10.21
N PHE A 838 16.81 -15.27 -10.00
CA PHE A 838 17.97 -16.07 -10.39
C PHE A 838 17.76 -16.86 -11.67
N ARG A 839 16.53 -17.32 -11.94
CA ARG A 839 16.18 -17.96 -13.20
C ARG A 839 16.53 -17.04 -14.36
N ALA A 840 16.05 -15.79 -14.32
CA ALA A 840 16.39 -14.75 -15.29
C ALA A 840 16.44 -15.25 -16.75
N THR A 841 15.42 -16.02 -17.17
CA THR A 841 15.41 -16.64 -18.52
C THR A 841 14.66 -15.82 -19.55
N MET A 842 13.74 -14.95 -19.11
CA MET A 842 12.84 -14.19 -19.97
C MET A 842 12.70 -12.74 -19.50
N LEU A 843 12.12 -11.90 -20.36
CA LEU A 843 11.84 -10.50 -20.03
C LEU A 843 10.89 -10.35 -18.83
N ASP A 844 9.95 -11.30 -18.67
CA ASP A 844 9.03 -11.42 -17.52
C ASP A 844 9.76 -11.59 -16.17
N ASP A 845 10.94 -12.25 -16.16
CA ASP A 845 11.78 -12.47 -14.97
C ASP A 845 12.70 -11.29 -14.69
N THR A 846 12.94 -10.46 -15.71
CA THR A 846 14.03 -9.50 -15.75
C THR A 846 13.48 -8.08 -15.83
N GLY A 847 13.42 -7.46 -17.02
CA GLY A 847 13.01 -6.06 -17.16
C GLY A 847 11.62 -5.78 -16.59
N GLY A 848 10.65 -6.67 -16.83
CA GLY A 848 9.30 -6.52 -16.31
C GLY A 848 9.25 -6.59 -14.79
N ALA A 849 10.02 -7.49 -14.19
CA ALA A 849 10.08 -7.67 -12.74
C ALA A 849 10.91 -6.58 -12.02
N ALA A 850 11.98 -6.07 -12.66
CA ALA A 850 12.91 -5.11 -12.05
C ALA A 850 12.47 -3.64 -12.20
N LEU A 851 11.40 -3.36 -12.94
CA LEU A 851 11.00 -1.99 -13.29
C LEU A 851 10.80 -1.06 -12.07
N PRO A 852 10.08 -1.43 -10.99
CA PRO A 852 9.94 -0.60 -9.79
C PRO A 852 11.27 -0.34 -9.10
N LEU A 853 12.17 -1.33 -9.07
CA LEU A 853 13.51 -1.17 -8.51
C LEU A 853 14.34 -0.14 -9.32
N ALA A 854 14.19 -0.13 -10.64
CA ALA A 854 14.80 0.88 -11.50
C ALA A 854 14.18 2.28 -11.28
N GLU A 855 12.86 2.37 -11.06
CA GLU A 855 12.19 3.63 -10.71
C GLU A 855 12.66 4.20 -9.38
N THR A 856 12.75 3.38 -8.32
CA THR A 856 13.20 3.84 -7.00
C THR A 856 14.66 4.28 -7.02
N ALA A 857 15.52 3.57 -7.75
CA ALA A 857 16.92 3.94 -7.93
C ALA A 857 17.14 5.30 -8.63
N LEU A 858 16.13 5.85 -9.34
CA LEU A 858 16.20 7.19 -9.92
C LEU A 858 16.02 8.30 -8.87
N ASN A 859 15.32 8.00 -7.78
CA ASN A 859 14.90 8.98 -6.77
C ASN A 859 15.73 8.93 -5.48
N ALA A 860 16.47 7.83 -5.26
CA ALA A 860 17.34 7.63 -4.11
C ALA A 860 18.74 7.20 -4.52
N LYS A 861 19.73 7.34 -3.62
CA LYS A 861 21.09 6.82 -3.88
C LYS A 861 21.02 5.29 -3.88
N PRO A 862 21.28 4.61 -5.02
CA PRO A 862 21.12 3.16 -5.09
C PRO A 862 22.13 2.47 -4.18
N GLN A 863 21.67 1.47 -3.42
CA GLN A 863 22.56 0.58 -2.66
C GLN A 863 23.31 -0.35 -3.62
N ILE A 864 24.38 -1.00 -3.15
CA ILE A 864 25.20 -1.90 -3.99
C ILE A 864 24.35 -2.99 -4.64
N LEU A 865 23.45 -3.62 -3.88
CA LEU A 865 22.57 -4.67 -4.40
C LEU A 865 21.55 -4.17 -5.44
N HIS A 866 21.17 -2.88 -5.42
CA HIS A 866 20.33 -2.34 -6.50
C HIS A 866 21.08 -2.44 -7.83
N ARG A 867 22.35 -2.00 -7.84
CA ARG A 867 23.17 -2.04 -9.05
C ARG A 867 23.47 -3.46 -9.49
N GLU A 868 23.81 -4.36 -8.58
CA GLU A 868 24.05 -5.78 -8.91
C GLU A 868 22.85 -6.38 -9.68
N ILE A 869 21.63 -6.22 -9.14
CA ILE A 869 20.42 -6.78 -9.75
C ILE A 869 20.08 -6.07 -11.08
N LEU A 870 20.10 -4.73 -11.10
CA LEU A 870 19.74 -3.96 -12.29
C LEU A 870 20.71 -4.19 -13.45
N ASP A 871 22.01 -4.28 -13.17
CA ASP A 871 23.02 -4.51 -14.20
C ASP A 871 22.98 -5.97 -14.72
N GLN A 872 22.65 -6.95 -13.85
CA GLN A 872 22.38 -8.32 -14.28
C GLN A 872 21.18 -8.39 -15.22
N VAL A 873 20.09 -7.69 -14.89
CA VAL A 873 18.88 -7.59 -15.73
C VAL A 873 19.20 -6.91 -17.06
N LEU A 874 19.93 -5.79 -17.04
CA LEU A 874 20.33 -5.08 -18.24
C LEU A 874 21.19 -5.97 -19.15
N ASN A 875 22.16 -6.68 -18.59
CA ASN A 875 22.99 -7.63 -19.33
C ASN A 875 22.16 -8.77 -19.94
N HIS A 876 21.14 -9.27 -19.25
CA HIS A 876 20.22 -10.26 -19.82
C HIS A 876 19.51 -9.73 -21.06
N ILE A 877 18.87 -8.55 -20.94
CA ILE A 877 18.10 -7.94 -22.04
C ILE A 877 19.00 -7.67 -23.25
N LEU A 878 20.21 -7.15 -23.03
CA LEU A 878 21.12 -6.79 -24.12
C LEU A 878 21.79 -7.99 -24.77
N ASN A 879 22.28 -8.95 -23.96
CA ASN A 879 23.26 -9.94 -24.41
C ASN A 879 22.78 -11.39 -24.35
N LYS A 880 21.64 -11.69 -23.69
CA LYS A 880 21.17 -13.08 -23.50
C LYS A 880 19.78 -13.35 -24.04
N GLN A 881 18.87 -12.37 -24.00
CA GLN A 881 17.53 -12.53 -24.53
C GLN A 881 17.58 -12.87 -26.03
N SER A 882 16.76 -13.84 -26.46
CA SER A 882 16.68 -14.24 -27.87
C SER A 882 16.26 -13.05 -28.76
N ARG A 883 16.82 -12.98 -29.96
CA ARG A 883 16.56 -11.92 -30.94
C ARG A 883 16.35 -12.50 -32.33
N LEU A 884 15.54 -11.80 -33.12
CA LEU A 884 15.52 -11.97 -34.57
C LEU A 884 16.83 -11.46 -35.18
N ALA A 885 17.05 -11.79 -36.46
CA ALA A 885 18.24 -11.36 -37.20
C ALA A 885 18.41 -9.83 -37.27
N ASP A 886 17.32 -9.07 -37.22
CA ASP A 886 17.35 -7.60 -37.21
C ASP A 886 17.61 -7.01 -35.81
N GLY A 887 17.70 -7.84 -34.77
CA GLY A 887 17.91 -7.42 -33.38
C GLY A 887 16.63 -7.28 -32.55
N THR A 888 15.44 -7.53 -33.11
CA THR A 888 14.17 -7.47 -32.37
C THR A 888 14.12 -8.54 -31.28
N LEU A 889 13.77 -8.17 -30.05
CA LEU A 889 13.62 -9.12 -28.94
C LEU A 889 12.48 -10.11 -29.23
N CYS A 890 12.74 -11.39 -28.98
CA CYS A 890 11.76 -12.46 -29.17
C CYS A 890 11.93 -13.55 -28.10
N ARG A 891 11.01 -14.51 -28.08
CA ARG A 891 10.99 -15.66 -27.19
C ARG A 891 11.42 -16.93 -27.92
N PRO A 892 12.03 -17.90 -27.22
CA PRO A 892 12.26 -19.24 -27.77
C PRO A 892 10.98 -20.10 -27.76
N GLU A 893 9.83 -19.55 -27.35
CA GLU A 893 8.56 -20.26 -27.18
C GLU A 893 7.34 -19.47 -27.72
N PRO A 894 6.23 -20.15 -28.07
CA PRO A 894 6.01 -21.61 -28.06
C PRO A 894 6.79 -22.34 -29.15
N VAL A 895 7.24 -21.62 -30.17
CA VAL A 895 8.26 -22.03 -31.13
C VAL A 895 9.38 -21.01 -31.15
N GLU A 896 10.56 -21.41 -31.65
CA GLU A 896 11.75 -20.58 -31.63
C GLU A 896 11.55 -19.25 -32.36
N GLN A 897 12.08 -18.16 -31.79
CA GLN A 897 12.03 -16.80 -32.33
C GLN A 897 10.61 -16.24 -32.53
N THR A 898 9.74 -16.41 -31.54
CA THR A 898 8.38 -15.83 -31.54
C THR A 898 8.38 -14.45 -30.88
N ILE A 899 7.85 -13.40 -31.53
CA ILE A 899 7.67 -12.09 -30.89
C ILE A 899 6.33 -12.07 -30.13
N TRP A 900 6.33 -11.55 -28.90
CA TRP A 900 5.13 -11.38 -28.10
C TRP A 900 4.87 -9.90 -27.80
N ALA A 901 3.60 -9.49 -27.76
CA ALA A 901 3.21 -8.11 -27.48
C ALA A 901 3.65 -7.63 -26.08
N ASP A 902 3.53 -8.51 -25.09
CA ASP A 902 3.89 -8.27 -23.70
C ASP A 902 5.35 -7.80 -23.55
N ASP A 903 6.26 -8.33 -24.38
CA ASP A 903 7.71 -8.08 -24.30
C ASP A 903 8.09 -6.62 -24.54
N MET A 904 7.24 -5.82 -25.19
CA MET A 904 7.46 -4.38 -25.29
C MET A 904 7.44 -3.74 -23.90
N PHE A 905 6.44 -4.05 -23.08
CA PHE A 905 6.36 -3.53 -21.71
C PHE A 905 7.40 -4.18 -20.79
N MET A 906 7.73 -5.46 -20.99
CA MET A 906 8.72 -6.15 -20.16
C MET A 906 10.16 -5.69 -20.42
N SER A 907 10.43 -4.91 -21.47
CA SER A 907 11.79 -4.45 -21.80
C SER A 907 11.92 -2.93 -21.88
N VAL A 908 11.03 -2.24 -22.58
CA VAL A 908 11.22 -0.83 -22.98
C VAL A 908 11.22 0.13 -21.77
N PRO A 909 10.23 0.11 -20.85
CA PRO A 909 10.24 0.98 -19.67
C PRO A 909 11.50 0.82 -18.82
N PHE A 910 11.99 -0.42 -18.67
CA PHE A 910 13.22 -0.70 -17.94
C PHE A 910 14.44 -0.10 -18.63
N LEU A 911 14.59 -0.29 -19.95
CA LEU A 911 15.68 0.28 -20.74
C LEU A 911 15.71 1.82 -20.65
N LEU A 912 14.55 2.48 -20.65
CA LEU A 912 14.45 3.94 -20.49
C LEU A 912 14.94 4.40 -19.11
N ASN A 913 14.59 3.67 -18.05
CA ASN A 913 15.09 3.97 -16.70
C ASN A 913 16.60 3.76 -16.60
N MET A 914 17.12 2.68 -17.18
CA MET A 914 18.56 2.41 -17.23
C MET A 914 19.32 3.44 -18.07
N ALA A 915 18.76 3.91 -19.18
CA ALA A 915 19.33 4.99 -19.99
C ALA A 915 19.54 6.26 -19.15
N LYS A 916 18.54 6.62 -18.34
CA LYS A 916 18.62 7.76 -17.42
C LYS A 916 19.58 7.52 -16.26
N LEU A 917 19.53 6.35 -15.62
CA LEU A 917 20.39 5.96 -14.49
C LEU A 917 21.87 5.91 -14.86
N ASN A 918 22.19 5.42 -16.05
CA ASN A 918 23.55 5.24 -16.54
C ASN A 918 24.03 6.44 -17.37
N LYS A 919 23.13 7.39 -17.66
CA LYS A 919 23.38 8.51 -18.58
C LYS A 919 23.89 8.02 -19.94
N ASP A 920 23.31 6.92 -20.44
CA ASP A 920 23.72 6.27 -21.69
C ASP A 920 22.64 6.44 -22.77
N SER A 921 22.96 7.22 -23.81
CA SER A 921 22.04 7.48 -24.91
C SER A 921 21.76 6.26 -25.78
N LYS A 922 22.67 5.28 -25.84
CA LYS A 922 22.48 4.07 -26.66
C LYS A 922 21.32 3.22 -26.16
N LEU A 923 21.03 3.28 -24.86
CA LEU A 923 19.87 2.60 -24.27
C LEU A 923 18.55 3.26 -24.68
N TYR A 924 18.52 4.59 -24.93
CA TYR A 924 17.36 5.23 -25.57
C TYR A 924 17.19 4.79 -27.03
N ASP A 925 18.29 4.63 -27.78
CA ASP A 925 18.25 4.14 -29.16
C ASP A 925 17.71 2.70 -29.24
N GLU A 926 18.15 1.82 -28.32
CA GLU A 926 17.68 0.44 -28.19
C GLU A 926 16.19 0.39 -27.81
N ALA A 927 15.77 1.14 -26.79
CA ALA A 927 14.37 1.24 -26.40
C ALA A 927 13.47 1.68 -27.58
N ALA A 928 13.88 2.74 -28.28
CA ALA A 928 13.15 3.24 -29.45
C ALA A 928 13.20 2.28 -30.66
N PHE A 929 14.25 1.48 -30.79
CA PHE A 929 14.34 0.40 -31.78
C PHE A 929 13.30 -0.69 -31.49
N GLN A 930 13.27 -1.22 -30.25
CA GLN A 930 12.33 -2.28 -29.86
C GLN A 930 10.87 -1.84 -30.00
N VAL A 931 10.53 -0.59 -29.63
CA VAL A 931 9.16 -0.06 -29.81
C VAL A 931 8.70 -0.15 -31.27
N LEU A 932 9.54 0.29 -32.21
CA LEU A 932 9.15 0.34 -33.63
C LEU A 932 9.12 -1.05 -34.28
N HIS A 933 10.07 -1.91 -33.93
CA HIS A 933 10.20 -3.24 -34.55
C HIS A 933 9.18 -4.24 -33.98
N ILE A 934 9.01 -4.32 -32.66
CA ILE A 934 7.97 -5.17 -32.06
C ILE A 934 6.59 -4.74 -32.58
N ASN A 935 6.33 -3.43 -32.65
CA ASN A 935 5.09 -2.93 -33.26
C ASN A 935 4.96 -3.38 -34.73
N HIS A 936 6.02 -3.27 -35.53
CA HIS A 936 5.98 -3.67 -36.94
C HIS A 936 5.56 -5.13 -37.13
N TYR A 937 6.16 -6.07 -36.41
CA TYR A 937 5.86 -7.50 -36.56
C TYR A 937 4.47 -7.90 -36.06
N LEU A 938 3.93 -7.20 -35.05
CA LEU A 938 2.66 -7.58 -34.42
C LEU A 938 1.43 -6.91 -35.02
N THR A 939 1.62 -5.86 -35.83
CA THR A 939 0.50 -5.09 -36.36
C THR A 939 -0.19 -5.84 -37.48
N ASP A 940 -1.48 -6.10 -37.31
CA ASP A 940 -2.37 -6.49 -38.39
C ASP A 940 -2.61 -5.28 -39.30
N PRO A 941 -2.21 -5.34 -40.59
CA PRO A 941 -2.33 -4.20 -41.51
C PRO A 941 -3.79 -3.83 -41.82
N CYS A 942 -4.74 -4.76 -41.64
CA CYS A 942 -6.16 -4.52 -41.93
C CYS A 942 -6.84 -3.75 -40.81
N THR A 943 -6.53 -4.07 -39.56
CA THR A 943 -7.24 -3.54 -38.38
C THR A 943 -6.42 -2.51 -37.61
N ASN A 944 -5.12 -2.41 -37.87
CA ASN A 944 -4.13 -1.70 -37.04
C ASN A 944 -4.14 -2.14 -35.56
N LEU A 945 -4.64 -3.34 -35.25
CA LEU A 945 -4.54 -3.96 -33.93
C LEU A 945 -3.29 -4.85 -33.84
N CYS A 946 -2.75 -5.03 -32.64
CA CYS A 946 -1.65 -5.96 -32.43
C CYS A 946 -2.27 -7.34 -32.21
N ARG A 947 -1.76 -8.34 -32.94
CA ARG A 947 -2.00 -9.73 -32.56
C ARG A 947 -1.13 -10.07 -31.36
N HIS A 948 -1.53 -11.08 -30.57
CA HIS A 948 -0.80 -11.44 -29.34
C HIS A 948 0.69 -11.71 -29.62
N GLY A 949 1.00 -12.41 -30.71
CA GLY A 949 2.36 -12.68 -31.12
C GLY A 949 2.53 -12.80 -32.64
N TRP A 950 3.77 -13.04 -33.05
CA TRP A 950 4.16 -13.30 -34.43
C TRP A 950 5.21 -14.42 -34.48
N TYR A 951 5.02 -15.37 -35.39
CA TYR A 951 5.84 -16.57 -35.50
C TYR A 951 6.90 -16.41 -36.60
N ASN A 952 8.18 -16.42 -36.24
CA ASN A 952 9.25 -16.26 -37.23
C ASN A 952 9.34 -17.42 -38.23
N GLN A 953 8.96 -18.63 -37.81
CA GLN A 953 9.04 -19.84 -38.63
C GLN A 953 8.01 -19.84 -39.76
N THR A 954 6.76 -19.44 -39.47
CA THR A 954 5.67 -19.40 -40.47
C THR A 954 5.47 -18.00 -41.08
N LYS A 955 6.07 -16.96 -40.48
CA LYS A 955 5.85 -15.54 -40.81
C LYS A 955 4.42 -15.07 -40.58
N GLU A 956 3.66 -15.76 -39.74
CA GLU A 956 2.25 -15.48 -39.47
C GLU A 956 2.05 -14.73 -38.15
N LEU A 957 0.97 -13.95 -38.10
CA LEU A 957 0.47 -13.35 -36.87
C LEU A 957 -0.36 -14.36 -36.08
N ALA A 958 -0.37 -14.22 -34.74
CA ALA A 958 -1.27 -14.96 -33.87
C ALA A 958 -2.75 -14.68 -34.19
N PRO A 959 -3.67 -15.62 -33.89
CA PRO A 959 -5.04 -15.58 -34.41
C PRO A 959 -5.91 -14.46 -33.83
N VAL A 960 -5.56 -13.89 -32.68
CA VAL A 960 -6.45 -12.95 -31.96
C VAL A 960 -5.77 -11.62 -31.63
N ALA A 961 -6.57 -10.55 -31.64
CA ALA A 961 -6.22 -9.27 -31.06
C ALA A 961 -6.62 -9.26 -29.58
N TRP A 962 -5.78 -9.86 -28.74
CA TRP A 962 -6.03 -9.97 -27.30
C TRP A 962 -5.93 -8.60 -26.61
N SER A 963 -6.91 -8.28 -25.76
CA SER A 963 -7.07 -6.97 -25.11
C SER A 963 -5.83 -6.56 -24.31
N ARG A 964 -5.39 -7.37 -23.35
CA ARG A 964 -4.24 -7.02 -22.51
C ARG A 964 -2.92 -6.96 -23.27
N ALA A 965 -2.70 -7.79 -24.30
CA ALA A 965 -1.53 -7.66 -25.18
C ALA A 965 -1.46 -6.28 -25.86
N ASN A 966 -2.58 -5.79 -26.39
CA ASN A 966 -2.66 -4.44 -26.95
C ASN A 966 -2.47 -3.37 -25.86
N GLY A 967 -3.01 -3.62 -24.66
CA GLY A 967 -2.81 -2.78 -23.48
C GLY A 967 -1.34 -2.58 -23.14
N TRP A 968 -0.54 -3.66 -23.11
CA TRP A 968 0.90 -3.58 -22.87
C TRP A 968 1.63 -2.74 -23.91
N ILE A 969 1.26 -2.87 -25.19
CA ILE A 969 1.85 -2.08 -26.27
C ILE A 969 1.61 -0.59 -26.06
N VAL A 970 0.35 -0.17 -25.85
CA VAL A 970 0.05 1.27 -25.70
C VAL A 970 0.59 1.82 -24.38
N TRP A 971 0.64 1.01 -23.33
CA TRP A 971 1.25 1.43 -22.07
C TRP A 971 2.76 1.65 -22.25
N ALA A 972 3.49 0.69 -22.82
CA ALA A 972 4.93 0.81 -23.06
C ALA A 972 5.27 2.00 -23.98
N MET A 973 4.47 2.24 -25.01
CA MET A 973 4.60 3.42 -25.87
C MET A 973 4.36 4.72 -25.10
N SER A 974 3.36 4.76 -24.22
CA SER A 974 3.12 5.95 -23.38
C SER A 974 4.27 6.21 -22.40
N GLU A 975 4.84 5.17 -21.77
CA GLU A 975 6.06 5.28 -20.94
C GLU A 975 7.24 5.81 -21.77
N THR A 976 7.37 5.35 -23.01
CA THR A 976 8.39 5.84 -23.94
C THR A 976 8.22 7.32 -24.22
N LEU A 977 7.01 7.79 -24.51
CA LEU A 977 6.78 9.21 -24.80
C LEU A 977 6.98 10.13 -23.59
N LEU A 978 6.83 9.61 -22.37
CA LEU A 978 7.13 10.34 -21.12
C LEU A 978 8.63 10.45 -20.84
N LYS A 979 9.43 9.43 -21.21
CA LYS A 979 10.83 9.30 -20.76
C LYS A 979 11.87 9.47 -21.87
N LEU A 980 11.52 9.22 -23.12
CA LEU A 980 12.42 9.41 -24.26
C LEU A 980 12.62 10.92 -24.52
N PRO A 981 13.86 11.39 -24.72
CA PRO A 981 14.10 12.79 -25.07
C PRO A 981 13.28 13.21 -26.30
N THR A 982 12.61 14.35 -26.23
CA THR A 982 11.70 14.83 -27.30
C THR A 982 12.42 15.18 -28.60
N ASN A 983 13.74 15.44 -28.53
CA ASN A 983 14.62 15.66 -29.68
C ASN A 983 15.20 14.36 -30.28
N HIS A 984 14.86 13.19 -29.72
CA HIS A 984 15.31 11.91 -30.24
C HIS A 984 14.73 11.65 -31.63
N LYS A 985 15.55 11.16 -32.58
CA LYS A 985 15.19 11.00 -34.00
C LYS A 985 13.92 10.16 -34.23
N LYS A 986 13.65 9.19 -33.36
CA LYS A 986 12.48 8.29 -33.44
C LYS A 986 11.25 8.78 -32.68
N TYR A 987 11.35 9.85 -31.87
CA TYR A 987 10.26 10.31 -30.99
C TYR A 987 8.96 10.57 -31.77
N LYS A 988 9.05 11.35 -32.86
CA LYS A 988 7.90 11.68 -33.70
C LYS A 988 7.22 10.43 -34.27
N LYS A 989 8.00 9.50 -34.86
CA LYS A 989 7.46 8.25 -35.42
C LYS A 989 6.76 7.39 -34.37
N ILE A 990 7.31 7.32 -33.15
CA ILE A 990 6.70 6.60 -32.03
C ILE A 990 5.39 7.27 -31.62
N LYS A 991 5.37 8.60 -31.48
CA LYS A 991 4.15 9.36 -31.15
C LYS A 991 3.06 9.16 -32.20
N ASP A 992 3.40 9.26 -33.48
CA ASP A 992 2.44 9.09 -34.58
C ASP A 992 1.88 7.65 -34.60
N THR A 993 2.73 6.65 -34.35
CA THR A 993 2.31 5.23 -34.25
C THR A 993 1.38 5.00 -33.06
N PHE A 994 1.75 5.51 -31.88
CA PHE A 994 0.97 5.41 -30.64
C PHE A 994 -0.40 6.08 -30.78
N THR A 995 -0.44 7.32 -31.27
CA THR A 995 -1.68 8.08 -31.41
C THR A 995 -2.63 7.45 -32.42
N LYS A 996 -2.13 6.98 -33.56
CA LYS A 996 -2.94 6.24 -34.53
C LYS A 996 -3.53 4.97 -33.91
N ARG A 997 -2.70 4.16 -33.25
CA ARG A 997 -3.12 2.93 -32.57
C ARG A 997 -4.23 3.18 -31.57
N LEU A 998 -4.03 4.17 -30.72
CA LEU A 998 -4.95 4.50 -29.63
C LEU A 998 -6.31 4.96 -30.16
N ILE A 999 -6.31 5.71 -31.27
CA ILE A 999 -7.55 6.13 -31.95
C ILE A 999 -8.28 4.91 -32.55
N ASP A 1000 -7.57 4.01 -33.22
CA ASP A 1000 -8.19 2.84 -33.84
C ASP A 1000 -8.77 1.87 -32.81
N LEU A 1001 -8.18 1.77 -31.61
CA LEU A 1001 -8.72 1.00 -30.49
C LEU A 1001 -10.10 1.49 -30.03
N LEU A 1002 -10.41 2.79 -30.18
CA LEU A 1002 -11.71 3.34 -29.79
C LEU A 1002 -12.88 2.79 -30.63
N ASN A 1003 -12.61 2.29 -31.84
CA ASN A 1003 -13.62 1.62 -32.67
C ASN A 1003 -14.12 0.30 -32.06
N TYR A 1004 -13.39 -0.24 -31.09
CA TYR A 1004 -13.67 -1.50 -30.40
C TYR A 1004 -14.12 -1.30 -28.95
N GLN A 1005 -14.34 -0.04 -28.52
CA GLN A 1005 -14.89 0.24 -27.20
C GLN A 1005 -16.34 -0.22 -27.15
N SER A 1006 -16.69 -1.03 -26.15
CA SER A 1006 -18.05 -1.54 -26.01
C SER A 1006 -19.03 -0.44 -25.58
N GLU A 1007 -20.32 -0.78 -25.59
CA GLU A 1007 -21.38 0.11 -25.10
C GLU A 1007 -21.24 0.47 -23.62
N ASN A 1008 -20.61 -0.37 -22.80
CA ASN A 1008 -20.41 -0.06 -21.38
C ASN A 1008 -19.11 0.67 -21.08
N GLY A 1009 -18.22 0.86 -22.07
CA GLY A 1009 -16.96 1.59 -21.92
C GLY A 1009 -15.71 0.74 -21.74
N LEU A 1010 -15.86 -0.56 -21.47
CA LEU A 1010 -14.77 -1.54 -21.46
C LEU A 1010 -14.48 -2.08 -22.87
N TRP A 1011 -13.41 -2.87 -22.98
CA TRP A 1011 -13.08 -3.66 -24.15
C TRP A 1011 -13.27 -5.14 -23.87
N HIS A 1012 -13.65 -5.86 -24.92
CA HIS A 1012 -13.76 -7.31 -24.91
C HIS A 1012 -12.38 -7.96 -24.81
N GLN A 1013 -12.28 -9.11 -24.14
CA GLN A 1013 -11.07 -9.94 -23.99
C GLN A 1013 -10.38 -10.16 -25.35
N ILE A 1014 -11.15 -10.39 -26.39
CA ILE A 1014 -10.71 -10.31 -27.78
C ILE A 1014 -11.34 -9.06 -28.39
N LEU A 1015 -10.52 -8.08 -28.79
CA LEU A 1015 -10.99 -6.72 -29.10
C LEU A 1015 -12.05 -6.67 -30.20
N ASN A 1016 -11.92 -7.52 -31.21
CA ASN A 1016 -12.79 -7.55 -32.38
C ASN A 1016 -13.79 -8.72 -32.35
N ASP A 1017 -14.08 -9.28 -31.17
CA ASP A 1017 -15.02 -10.39 -30.98
C ASP A 1017 -15.92 -10.11 -29.76
N PRO A 1018 -17.14 -9.59 -29.98
CA PRO A 1018 -18.04 -9.18 -28.91
C PRO A 1018 -18.62 -10.37 -28.12
N ASP A 1019 -18.48 -11.61 -28.60
CA ASP A 1019 -18.89 -12.81 -27.84
C ASP A 1019 -17.91 -13.14 -26.70
N SER A 1020 -16.72 -12.52 -26.69
CA SER A 1020 -15.79 -12.64 -25.58
C SER A 1020 -16.17 -11.71 -24.42
N TYR A 1021 -15.88 -12.09 -23.18
CA TYR A 1021 -16.25 -11.29 -22.01
C TYR A 1021 -15.50 -9.95 -21.95
N LEU A 1022 -16.07 -8.96 -21.27
CA LEU A 1022 -15.41 -7.66 -21.05
C LEU A 1022 -14.32 -7.75 -19.99
N GLU A 1023 -13.17 -7.16 -20.27
CA GLU A 1023 -11.95 -7.40 -19.49
C GLU A 1023 -11.36 -6.10 -18.92
N THR A 1024 -11.15 -6.07 -17.60
CA THR A 1024 -10.82 -4.84 -16.86
C THR A 1024 -9.37 -4.39 -17.08
N SER A 1025 -8.40 -5.30 -17.16
CA SER A 1025 -6.98 -4.92 -17.18
C SER A 1025 -6.56 -4.23 -18.48
N GLY A 1026 -6.93 -4.78 -19.64
CA GLY A 1026 -6.71 -4.16 -20.94
C GLY A 1026 -7.46 -2.84 -21.05
N SER A 1027 -8.71 -2.79 -20.58
CA SER A 1027 -9.51 -1.55 -20.53
C SER A 1027 -8.84 -0.45 -19.71
N ALA A 1028 -8.27 -0.79 -18.55
CA ALA A 1028 -7.52 0.17 -17.73
C ALA A 1028 -6.23 0.64 -18.43
N MET A 1029 -5.53 -0.24 -19.17
CA MET A 1029 -4.36 0.14 -19.97
C MET A 1029 -4.71 1.06 -21.16
N PHE A 1030 -5.86 0.86 -21.80
CA PHE A 1030 -6.36 1.78 -22.81
C PHE A 1030 -6.77 3.12 -22.20
N GLY A 1031 -7.47 3.08 -21.07
CA GLY A 1031 -7.87 4.26 -20.30
C GLY A 1031 -6.69 5.11 -19.86
N LEU A 1032 -5.66 4.51 -19.26
CA LEU A 1032 -4.46 5.25 -18.84
C LEU A 1032 -3.69 5.83 -20.04
N ALA A 1033 -3.61 5.10 -21.16
CA ALA A 1033 -2.95 5.60 -22.36
C ALA A 1033 -3.72 6.79 -22.96
N LEU A 1034 -5.06 6.73 -22.95
CA LEU A 1034 -5.94 7.80 -23.40
C LEU A 1034 -5.86 9.03 -22.49
N ALA A 1035 -5.89 8.84 -21.18
CA ALA A 1035 -5.70 9.91 -20.20
C ALA A 1035 -4.35 10.61 -20.41
N ARG A 1036 -3.25 9.85 -20.52
CA ARG A 1036 -1.91 10.42 -20.82
C ARG A 1036 -1.88 11.17 -22.14
N ALA A 1037 -2.46 10.61 -23.19
CA ALA A 1037 -2.48 11.23 -24.51
C ALA A 1037 -3.22 12.58 -24.51
N ILE A 1038 -4.32 12.69 -23.77
CA ILE A 1038 -5.08 13.94 -23.60
C ILE A 1038 -4.31 14.90 -22.68
N ASN A 1039 -3.84 14.42 -21.53
CA ASN A 1039 -3.08 15.17 -20.53
C ASN A 1039 -1.84 15.85 -21.12
N HIS A 1040 -1.14 15.18 -22.03
CA HIS A 1040 0.06 15.68 -22.69
C HIS A 1040 -0.20 16.29 -24.08
N LYS A 1041 -1.47 16.45 -24.48
CA LYS A 1041 -1.88 17.01 -25.78
C LYS A 1041 -1.26 16.26 -26.98
N TRP A 1042 -1.12 14.94 -26.85
CA TRP A 1042 -0.71 14.07 -27.95
C TRP A 1042 -1.86 13.78 -28.91
N ILE A 1043 -3.10 13.76 -28.40
CA ILE A 1043 -4.33 13.65 -29.19
C ILE A 1043 -5.30 14.80 -28.88
N SER A 1044 -6.36 14.93 -29.68
CA SER A 1044 -7.41 15.94 -29.50
C SER A 1044 -8.29 15.64 -28.27
N GLN A 1045 -8.76 16.70 -27.60
CA GLN A 1045 -9.74 16.61 -26.51
C GLN A 1045 -11.11 16.08 -26.95
N ARG A 1046 -11.38 15.95 -28.26
CA ARG A 1046 -12.63 15.34 -28.78
C ARG A 1046 -12.87 13.91 -28.27
N TYR A 1047 -11.83 13.24 -27.77
CA TYR A 1047 -11.87 11.88 -27.24
C TYR A 1047 -12.16 11.79 -25.73
N ILE A 1048 -12.42 12.93 -25.06
CA ILE A 1048 -12.83 12.97 -23.64
C ILE A 1048 -14.07 12.12 -23.35
N PRO A 1049 -15.13 12.10 -24.19
CA PRO A 1049 -16.30 11.26 -23.91
C PRO A 1049 -15.95 9.77 -23.81
N GLN A 1050 -15.07 9.27 -24.66
CA GLN A 1050 -14.59 7.88 -24.63
C GLN A 1050 -13.76 7.60 -23.37
N LEU A 1051 -12.90 8.55 -22.97
CA LEU A 1051 -12.13 8.46 -21.72
C LEU A 1051 -13.04 8.37 -20.49
N MET A 1052 -14.03 9.26 -20.40
CA MET A 1052 -14.98 9.28 -19.28
C MET A 1052 -15.77 7.98 -19.19
N LYS A 1053 -16.23 7.48 -20.34
CA LYS A 1053 -16.91 6.18 -20.44
C LYS A 1053 -16.04 5.02 -19.94
N THR A 1054 -14.76 4.99 -20.31
CA THR A 1054 -13.81 3.99 -19.79
C THR A 1054 -13.59 4.14 -18.29
N TRP A 1055 -13.45 5.38 -17.79
CA TRP A 1055 -13.26 5.65 -16.37
C TRP A 1055 -14.45 5.16 -15.53
N GLU A 1056 -15.67 5.50 -15.92
CA GLU A 1056 -16.90 5.03 -15.27
C GLU A 1056 -16.96 3.50 -15.23
N ALA A 1057 -16.64 2.84 -16.35
CA ALA A 1057 -16.70 1.39 -16.45
C ALA A 1057 -15.64 0.67 -15.61
N VAL A 1058 -14.40 1.17 -15.58
CA VAL A 1058 -13.29 0.59 -14.79
C VAL A 1058 -13.48 0.90 -13.30
N SER A 1059 -13.88 2.11 -12.94
CA SER A 1059 -14.12 2.50 -11.54
C SER A 1059 -15.25 1.68 -10.90
N ALA A 1060 -16.27 1.31 -11.68
CA ALA A 1060 -17.34 0.41 -11.24
C ALA A 1060 -16.87 -1.03 -10.93
N GLN A 1061 -15.65 -1.42 -11.34
CA GLN A 1061 -15.07 -2.72 -11.00
C GLN A 1061 -14.37 -2.74 -9.64
N ILE A 1062 -14.29 -1.60 -8.94
CA ILE A 1062 -13.68 -1.47 -7.61
C ILE A 1062 -14.80 -1.41 -6.57
N ASP A 1063 -14.83 -2.36 -5.66
CA ASP A 1063 -15.88 -2.42 -4.63
C ASP A 1063 -15.59 -1.56 -3.38
N GLU A 1064 -16.44 -1.73 -2.37
CA GLU A 1064 -16.33 -1.01 -1.10
C GLU A 1064 -15.12 -1.41 -0.25
N ASN A 1065 -14.51 -2.57 -0.51
CA ASN A 1065 -13.33 -3.06 0.19
C ASN A 1065 -12.03 -2.82 -0.61
N GLY A 1066 -12.14 -2.31 -1.84
CA GLY A 1066 -11.01 -2.10 -2.75
C GLY A 1066 -10.66 -3.30 -3.61
N ILE A 1067 -11.51 -4.33 -3.63
CA ILE A 1067 -11.35 -5.49 -4.51
C ILE A 1067 -11.67 -5.08 -5.94
N ILE A 1068 -10.85 -5.52 -6.89
CA ILE A 1068 -11.01 -5.22 -8.32
C ILE A 1068 -11.47 -6.47 -9.08
N TYR A 1069 -12.60 -6.38 -9.78
CA TYR A 1069 -13.16 -7.47 -10.56
C TYR A 1069 -12.77 -7.43 -12.06
N GLY A 1070 -13.00 -8.55 -12.75
CA GLY A 1070 -12.90 -8.64 -14.22
C GLY A 1070 -11.47 -8.68 -14.79
N ILE A 1071 -10.45 -8.94 -13.98
CA ILE A 1071 -9.05 -9.04 -14.45
C ILE A 1071 -8.79 -10.45 -14.98
N CYS A 1072 -8.47 -10.61 -16.27
CA CYS A 1072 -8.15 -11.91 -16.84
C CYS A 1072 -6.86 -12.50 -16.23
N GLN A 1073 -6.86 -13.80 -15.89
CA GLN A 1073 -5.69 -14.53 -15.39
C GLN A 1073 -4.50 -14.53 -16.38
N GLY A 1074 -3.33 -14.97 -15.93
CA GLY A 1074 -2.18 -15.19 -16.83
C GLY A 1074 -2.55 -16.08 -18.04
N THR A 1075 -2.28 -15.59 -19.24
CA THR A 1075 -2.74 -16.17 -20.51
C THR A 1075 -1.55 -16.28 -21.47
N ASP A 1076 -1.33 -17.46 -22.04
CA ASP A 1076 -0.28 -17.75 -23.04
C ASP A 1076 -0.78 -17.38 -24.45
N MET A 1077 0.06 -17.55 -25.47
CA MET A 1077 -0.35 -17.45 -26.86
C MET A 1077 -1.17 -18.68 -27.29
N GLY A 1078 -2.49 -18.53 -27.25
CA GLY A 1078 -3.46 -19.54 -27.67
C GLY A 1078 -3.52 -19.77 -29.17
N LYS A 1079 -3.92 -20.99 -29.54
CA LYS A 1079 -4.06 -21.42 -30.95
C LYS A 1079 -5.32 -20.91 -31.65
N ASN A 1080 -6.33 -20.45 -30.90
CA ASN A 1080 -7.61 -19.99 -31.44
C ASN A 1080 -8.33 -19.06 -30.44
N ALA A 1081 -9.47 -18.49 -30.86
CA ALA A 1081 -10.28 -17.58 -30.03
C ALA A 1081 -10.86 -18.25 -28.77
N ASP A 1082 -11.30 -19.50 -28.86
CA ASP A 1082 -11.92 -20.22 -27.73
C ASP A 1082 -10.98 -20.34 -26.53
N TYR A 1083 -9.68 -20.52 -26.78
CA TYR A 1083 -8.69 -20.49 -25.70
C TYR A 1083 -8.75 -19.20 -24.88
N TYR A 1084 -8.89 -18.04 -25.53
CA TYR A 1084 -8.94 -16.74 -24.87
C TYR A 1084 -10.29 -16.47 -24.22
N LYS A 1085 -11.40 -16.89 -24.85
CA LYS A 1085 -12.76 -16.78 -24.30
C LYS A 1085 -12.95 -17.57 -23.01
N ASN A 1086 -12.27 -18.71 -22.89
CA ASN A 1086 -12.36 -19.60 -21.73
C ASN A 1086 -11.41 -19.26 -20.57
N GLN A 1087 -10.63 -18.18 -20.68
CA GLN A 1087 -9.78 -17.73 -19.56
C GLN A 1087 -10.62 -17.20 -18.41
N LYS A 1088 -10.20 -17.50 -17.18
CA LYS A 1088 -10.90 -17.02 -15.97
C LYS A 1088 -10.50 -15.59 -15.64
N THR A 1089 -11.43 -14.86 -15.02
CA THR A 1089 -11.12 -13.61 -14.32
C THR A 1089 -10.82 -13.89 -12.85
N LEU A 1090 -9.85 -13.17 -12.30
CA LEU A 1090 -9.42 -13.26 -10.91
C LEU A 1090 -9.58 -11.90 -10.23
N GLU A 1091 -9.99 -11.92 -8.97
CA GLU A 1091 -10.12 -10.72 -8.16
C GLU A 1091 -8.75 -10.17 -7.79
N SER A 1092 -8.56 -8.86 -8.01
CA SER A 1092 -7.34 -8.14 -7.68
C SER A 1092 -6.06 -8.85 -8.16
N ASP A 1093 -6.07 -9.45 -9.35
CA ASP A 1093 -4.86 -10.07 -9.92
C ASP A 1093 -3.83 -8.97 -10.27
N PRO A 1094 -2.57 -9.12 -9.85
CA PRO A 1094 -1.57 -8.06 -9.99
C PRO A 1094 -1.25 -7.69 -11.45
N ARG A 1095 -1.59 -8.55 -12.43
CA ARG A 1095 -1.46 -8.20 -13.86
C ARG A 1095 -2.34 -7.03 -14.27
N GLY A 1096 -3.49 -6.85 -13.60
CA GLY A 1096 -4.42 -5.75 -13.87
C GLY A 1096 -4.35 -4.61 -12.86
N MET A 1097 -4.05 -4.91 -11.59
CA MET A 1097 -4.07 -3.89 -10.52
C MET A 1097 -3.19 -2.68 -10.84
N GLY A 1098 -1.94 -2.89 -11.28
CA GLY A 1098 -1.05 -1.78 -11.62
C GLY A 1098 -1.61 -0.84 -12.70
N ALA A 1099 -2.35 -1.39 -13.68
CA ALA A 1099 -3.00 -0.59 -14.72
C ALA A 1099 -4.14 0.25 -14.15
N VAL A 1100 -4.98 -0.33 -13.29
CA VAL A 1100 -6.08 0.38 -12.63
C VAL A 1100 -5.56 1.50 -11.72
N LEU A 1101 -4.53 1.23 -10.92
CA LEU A 1101 -3.91 2.24 -10.05
C LEU A 1101 -3.28 3.39 -10.84
N THR A 1102 -2.60 3.05 -11.94
CA THR A 1102 -2.01 4.06 -12.83
C THR A 1102 -3.10 4.86 -13.55
N PHE A 1103 -4.17 4.22 -14.01
CA PHE A 1103 -5.29 4.90 -14.66
C PHE A 1103 -5.98 5.89 -13.71
N GLY A 1104 -6.29 5.48 -12.49
CA GLY A 1104 -6.87 6.37 -11.48
C GLY A 1104 -5.98 7.57 -11.15
N SER A 1105 -4.66 7.37 -11.12
CA SER A 1105 -3.68 8.45 -10.96
C SER A 1105 -3.66 9.42 -12.16
N GLU A 1106 -3.79 8.92 -13.38
CA GLU A 1106 -3.89 9.76 -14.59
C GLU A 1106 -5.22 10.52 -14.67
N MET A 1107 -6.32 9.93 -14.18
CA MET A 1107 -7.61 10.60 -14.06
C MET A 1107 -7.58 11.72 -13.03
N TYR A 1108 -6.87 11.54 -11.91
CA TYR A 1108 -6.59 12.63 -10.97
C TYR A 1108 -5.93 13.82 -11.67
N TYR A 1109 -4.91 13.61 -12.50
CA TYR A 1109 -4.28 14.70 -13.25
C TYR A 1109 -5.18 15.28 -14.33
N PHE A 1110 -6.02 14.46 -14.97
CA PHE A 1110 -6.97 14.90 -15.99
C PHE A 1110 -8.03 15.85 -15.40
N PHE A 1111 -8.65 15.47 -14.28
CA PHE A 1111 -9.69 16.28 -13.63
C PHE A 1111 -9.15 17.56 -12.98
N ASN A 1112 -7.83 17.68 -12.78
CA ASN A 1112 -7.19 18.88 -12.23
C ASN A 1112 -6.69 19.87 -13.31
N LYS A 1113 -6.82 19.55 -14.59
CA LYS A 1113 -6.47 20.42 -15.72
C LYS A 1113 -7.71 21.08 -16.30
#